data_AF-A0A9Q5ZAS6-F1
#
_entry.id   AF-A0A9Q5ZAS6-F1
#
_cell.length_a   1.000
_cell.length_b   1.000
_cell.length_c   1.000
_cell.angle_alpha   90.00
_cell.angle_beta   90.00
_cell.angle_gamma   90.00
#
_symmetry.space_group_name_H-M   'P 1'
#
loop_
_entity.id
_entity.type
_entity.pdbx_description
1 polymer ?
#
loop_
_entity_poly.entity_id
_entity_poly.type
_entity_poly.pdbx_seq_one_letter_code
_entity_poly.pdbx_strand_id
1 'polypeptide(L)'
;MVQQKSSDLVRINARRTDVFDIFNFKHYIGANPYLDRGALVFDFALVELREPLPIEDYISRIGDRYPYLRHQNYESYAHLFAQVASQVSKLDMELHLNHWSVKPYEKCTRISIESLHERTTREVVYFVWDWFEAITQDEDFNFEDRLIKLQMRFRASVYGGPTVYALLRTAQEKGIPAFYLWEEGLMQYGFGKKHVRGVATTFNRDSHLDSEFTTRKDDCKAFLKTLGFPIPEGDIVFTEKEALAAAREIGYPVAVKPVVGHKGIGVTADVQDSKELESAYKRALAAIPEDQVTRIIVEQSISGSDFRLLCVNGKFVAATERRPASVVGDGYLTIAELIRQENRKPARLDSPTSPMSKILVDDAMELYLDEQRLSLNSVIEKGRTVYLRKVANLSAGGMSINATNTIHDDNIILAQDIAQHFQLTCLGIDVIAKNLSDSWKSSNFAILEINAAPGILMHLKPSEGESVDVPSHILETFFESGTDARIPIITFNQISVEDLQTTIDHILSQHSDWTIGAVCRDAVFVNRSKKVLSKNYNSNVQTLLRHPKLDLLIAEYPEDILEQEGMFYQRSNIVVLENPTETEMMLARDVFDSSTVVIRKGNDISIRRKGLIEDYTLGEDEPFTRVYLKETGAIL
;
A
#
# COMPACT_ATOMS: atom_id res chain seq x y z
N MET A 1 56.48 6.32 16.13
CA MET A 1 56.36 5.66 14.82
C MET A 1 54.95 5.89 14.34
N VAL A 2 54.78 6.86 13.43
CA VAL A 2 53.48 7.32 12.94
C VAL A 2 52.85 6.21 12.11
N GLN A 3 51.77 5.59 12.59
CA GLN A 3 50.89 4.79 11.75
C GLN A 3 49.91 5.75 11.07
N GLN A 4 50.25 6.18 9.86
CA GLN A 4 49.24 6.60 8.89
C GLN A 4 48.32 5.39 8.66
N LYS A 5 47.15 5.40 9.30
CA LYS A 5 46.00 4.66 8.78
C LYS A 5 45.57 5.40 7.52
N SER A 6 45.95 4.86 6.36
CA SER A 6 45.34 5.23 5.09
C SER A 6 43.83 5.01 5.24
N SER A 7 43.06 6.10 5.29
CA SER A 7 41.60 6.08 5.22
C SER A 7 41.20 5.92 3.75
N ASP A 8 41.67 4.85 3.11
CA ASP A 8 41.24 4.54 1.74
C ASP A 8 39.76 4.18 1.81
N LEU A 9 38.92 5.16 1.45
CA LEU A 9 37.53 4.95 1.11
C LEU A 9 37.52 3.84 0.07
N VAL A 10 36.97 2.67 0.45
CA VAL A 10 36.80 1.57 -0.49
C VAL A 10 35.77 2.03 -1.52
N ARG A 11 36.25 2.50 -2.68
CA ARG A 11 35.44 2.89 -3.85
C ARG A 11 35.04 1.62 -4.60
N ILE A 12 33.89 1.04 -4.22
CA ILE A 12 33.50 -0.32 -4.63
C ILE A 12 32.85 -0.34 -6.03
N ASN A 13 32.29 0.78 -6.49
CA ASN A 13 31.34 0.76 -7.61
C ASN A 13 31.78 1.47 -8.90
N ALA A 14 32.74 2.40 -8.87
CA ALA A 14 33.16 3.09 -10.09
C ALA A 14 33.88 2.14 -11.08
N ARG A 15 33.34 1.98 -12.28
CA ARG A 15 34.10 1.42 -13.41
C ARG A 15 35.20 2.42 -13.77
N ARG A 16 36.27 1.96 -14.41
CA ARG A 16 37.38 2.84 -14.87
C ARG A 16 36.92 3.96 -15.82
N THR A 17 35.76 3.80 -16.43
CA THR A 17 35.15 4.72 -17.40
C THR A 17 34.31 5.82 -16.78
N ASP A 18 33.92 5.65 -15.51
CA ASP A 18 32.85 6.42 -14.88
C ASP A 18 33.37 7.76 -14.35
N VAL A 19 32.53 8.79 -14.46
CA VAL A 19 32.81 10.15 -13.97
C VAL A 19 32.23 10.37 -12.57
N PHE A 20 31.15 9.68 -12.24
CA PHE A 20 30.49 9.75 -10.96
C PHE A 20 30.73 8.47 -10.15
N ASP A 21 30.97 8.61 -8.85
CA ASP A 21 31.09 7.50 -7.91
C ASP A 21 29.99 7.57 -6.85
N ILE A 22 29.40 6.42 -6.53
CA ILE A 22 28.34 6.26 -5.53
C ILE A 22 28.69 5.13 -4.56
N PHE A 23 28.77 5.46 -3.27
CA PHE A 23 29.26 4.56 -2.23
C PHE A 23 28.61 4.84 -0.87
N ASN A 24 28.99 4.06 0.16
CA ASN A 24 28.45 4.19 1.53
C ASN A 24 26.92 4.15 1.63
N PHE A 25 26.28 3.25 0.88
CA PHE A 25 24.83 3.09 0.90
C PHE A 25 24.32 2.65 2.27
N LYS A 26 23.21 3.27 2.69
CA LYS A 26 22.55 2.99 3.94
C LYS A 26 21.06 3.25 3.87
N HIS A 27 20.27 2.32 4.38
CA HIS A 27 18.82 2.44 4.41
C HIS A 27 18.33 2.67 5.83
N TYR A 28 17.51 3.71 5.99
CA TYR A 28 16.81 4.05 7.22
C TYR A 28 15.33 3.74 7.05
N ILE A 29 14.73 3.08 8.04
CA ILE A 29 13.31 2.70 8.00
C ILE A 29 12.41 3.90 8.35
N GLY A 30 12.85 4.77 9.25
CA GLY A 30 12.13 5.96 9.67
C GLY A 30 13.00 7.22 9.65
N ALA A 31 12.64 8.20 10.49
CA ALA A 31 13.34 9.48 10.57
C ALA A 31 14.83 9.28 10.87
N ASN A 32 15.68 10.08 10.25
CA ASN A 32 17.13 9.96 10.32
C ASN A 32 17.77 11.36 10.24
N PRO A 33 19.09 11.49 10.44
CA PRO A 33 19.75 12.80 10.46
C PRO A 33 19.61 13.63 9.17
N TYR A 34 19.20 13.01 8.06
CA TYR A 34 19.15 13.65 6.74
C TYR A 34 17.74 13.88 6.22
N LEU A 35 16.76 13.08 6.67
CA LEU A 35 15.35 13.17 6.32
C LEU A 35 14.47 12.77 7.50
N ASP A 36 13.31 13.40 7.63
CA ASP A 36 12.29 13.14 8.67
C ASP A 36 11.52 11.81 8.46
N ARG A 37 12.00 10.92 7.60
CA ARG A 37 11.32 9.70 7.14
C ARG A 37 12.30 8.67 6.61
N GLY A 38 11.78 7.47 6.29
CA GLY A 38 12.56 6.39 5.68
C GLY A 38 13.27 6.83 4.40
N ALA A 39 14.55 6.50 4.29
CA ALA A 39 15.42 7.03 3.26
C ALA A 39 16.54 6.06 2.87
N LEU A 40 16.95 6.12 1.60
CA LEU A 40 18.22 5.58 1.16
C LEU A 40 19.23 6.72 1.08
N VAL A 41 20.32 6.59 1.84
CA VAL A 41 21.40 7.56 1.94
C VAL A 41 22.66 6.97 1.35
N PHE A 42 23.40 7.77 0.59
CA PHE A 42 24.65 7.38 -0.04
C PHE A 42 25.53 8.60 -0.30
N ASP A 43 26.82 8.36 -0.45
CA ASP A 43 27.78 9.40 -0.79
C ASP A 43 27.99 9.42 -2.32
N PHE A 44 28.06 10.62 -2.87
CA PHE A 44 28.23 10.91 -4.29
C PHE A 44 29.49 11.76 -4.50
N ALA A 45 30.36 11.39 -5.42
CA ALA A 45 31.58 12.12 -5.72
C ALA A 45 31.90 12.13 -7.22
N LEU A 46 32.69 13.10 -7.65
CA LEU A 46 33.33 13.08 -8.97
C LEU A 46 34.61 12.26 -8.91
N VAL A 47 34.86 11.46 -9.95
CA VAL A 47 36.10 10.70 -10.12
C VAL A 47 37.16 11.61 -10.74
N GLU A 48 38.36 11.65 -10.17
CA GLU A 48 39.46 12.54 -10.62
C GLU A 48 40.02 12.20 -12.01
N LEU A 49 39.66 11.05 -12.59
CA LEU A 49 40.26 10.53 -13.81
C LEU A 49 39.65 11.11 -15.09
N ARG A 50 38.45 11.72 -15.02
CA ARG A 50 37.71 12.21 -16.20
C ARG A 50 36.77 13.34 -15.81
N GLU A 51 36.65 14.35 -16.67
CA GLU A 51 35.76 15.49 -16.42
C GLU A 51 34.33 15.19 -16.87
N PRO A 52 33.30 15.62 -16.10
CA PRO A 52 31.91 15.54 -16.52
C PRO A 52 31.64 16.54 -17.65
N LEU A 53 30.63 16.24 -18.48
CA LEU A 53 30.02 17.26 -19.34
C LEU A 53 29.50 18.45 -18.49
N PRO A 54 29.32 19.64 -19.08
CA PRO A 54 28.56 20.73 -18.44
C PRO A 54 27.20 20.24 -17.91
N ILE A 55 26.78 20.76 -16.75
CA ILE A 55 25.53 20.33 -16.09
C ILE A 55 24.30 20.58 -16.99
N GLU A 56 24.36 21.61 -17.82
CA GLU A 56 23.32 21.99 -18.79
C GLU A 56 23.06 20.90 -19.83
N ASP A 57 24.09 20.14 -20.21
CA ASP A 57 23.96 19.05 -21.18
C ASP A 57 23.17 17.87 -20.59
N TYR A 58 23.41 17.54 -19.31
CA TYR A 58 22.61 16.56 -18.59
C TYR A 58 21.16 17.04 -18.45
N ILE A 59 20.95 18.28 -18.03
CA ILE A 59 19.60 18.87 -17.88
C ILE A 59 18.84 18.81 -19.21
N SER A 60 19.51 19.10 -20.33
CA SER A 60 18.91 19.06 -21.66
C SER A 60 18.40 17.65 -21.99
N ARG A 61 19.27 16.63 -21.91
CA ARG A 61 18.95 15.23 -22.25
C ARG A 61 17.94 14.60 -21.28
N ILE A 62 18.08 14.84 -19.99
CA ILE A 62 17.13 14.37 -18.97
C ILE A 62 15.78 15.05 -19.16
N GLY A 63 15.80 16.33 -19.52
CA GLY A 63 14.63 17.15 -19.78
C GLY A 63 13.80 16.70 -20.98
N ASP A 64 14.33 15.89 -21.90
CA ASP A 64 13.54 15.28 -22.97
C ASP A 64 12.46 14.35 -22.42
N ARG A 65 12.75 13.66 -21.30
CA ARG A 65 11.78 12.82 -20.59
C ARG A 65 11.04 13.57 -19.49
N TYR A 66 11.75 14.40 -18.73
CA TYR A 66 11.20 15.13 -17.59
C TYR A 66 11.29 16.65 -17.83
N PRO A 67 10.42 17.24 -18.68
CA PRO A 67 10.54 18.64 -19.10
C PRO A 67 10.59 19.64 -17.95
N TYR A 68 9.86 19.39 -16.87
CA TYR A 68 9.81 20.29 -15.72
C TYR A 68 11.17 20.41 -14.98
N LEU A 69 12.09 19.45 -15.16
CA LEU A 69 13.45 19.53 -14.62
C LEU A 69 14.33 20.56 -15.34
N ARG A 70 13.98 20.98 -16.57
CA ARG A 70 14.69 22.03 -17.32
C ARG A 70 14.53 23.42 -16.70
N HIS A 71 13.45 23.62 -15.95
CA HIS A 71 13.08 24.93 -15.42
C HIS A 71 13.52 25.12 -13.96
N GLN A 72 14.41 24.26 -13.45
CA GLN A 72 14.91 24.33 -12.09
C GLN A 72 16.40 24.69 -12.08
N ASN A 73 16.84 25.29 -10.97
CA ASN A 73 18.23 25.65 -10.75
C ASN A 73 18.92 24.58 -9.92
N TYR A 74 20.09 24.13 -10.36
CA TYR A 74 20.88 23.11 -9.69
C TYR A 74 22.24 23.69 -9.28
N GLU A 75 22.57 23.62 -7.99
CA GLU A 75 23.84 24.16 -7.48
C GLU A 75 25.04 23.24 -7.75
N SER A 76 24.79 21.97 -8.09
CA SER A 76 25.84 20.96 -8.33
C SER A 76 25.27 19.73 -9.04
N TYR A 77 26.14 18.86 -9.57
CA TYR A 77 25.75 17.54 -10.08
C TYR A 77 25.04 16.68 -9.03
N ALA A 78 25.42 16.77 -7.76
CA ALA A 78 24.77 16.03 -6.68
C ALA A 78 23.31 16.46 -6.48
N HIS A 79 23.02 17.77 -6.62
CA HIS A 79 21.65 18.29 -6.58
C HIS A 79 20.81 17.79 -7.75
N LEU A 80 21.36 17.86 -8.98
CA LEU A 80 20.69 17.30 -10.16
C LEU A 80 20.44 15.80 -10.00
N PHE A 81 21.45 15.05 -9.55
CA PHE A 81 21.37 13.61 -9.34
C PHE A 81 20.29 13.24 -8.31
N ALA A 82 20.29 13.89 -7.14
CA ALA A 82 19.31 13.64 -6.08
C ALA A 82 17.88 13.86 -6.58
N GLN A 83 17.67 14.94 -7.32
CA GLN A 83 16.36 15.27 -7.86
C GLN A 83 15.90 14.32 -8.95
N VAL A 84 16.80 13.90 -9.85
CA VAL A 84 16.49 12.89 -10.88
C VAL A 84 16.21 11.54 -10.24
N ALA A 85 17.01 11.12 -9.26
CA ALA A 85 16.79 9.90 -8.49
C ALA A 85 15.45 9.93 -7.74
N SER A 86 15.08 11.06 -7.12
CA SER A 86 13.77 11.25 -6.50
C SER A 86 12.64 11.13 -7.53
N GLN A 87 12.78 11.72 -8.72
CA GLN A 87 11.76 11.58 -9.75
C GLN A 87 11.63 10.15 -10.28
N VAL A 88 12.74 9.51 -10.63
CA VAL A 88 12.73 8.13 -11.14
C VAL A 88 12.22 7.16 -10.07
N SER A 89 12.41 7.47 -8.78
CA SER A 89 11.85 6.68 -7.67
C SER A 89 10.32 6.61 -7.67
N LYS A 90 9.64 7.50 -8.40
CA LYS A 90 8.19 7.42 -8.60
C LYS A 90 7.77 6.36 -9.63
N LEU A 91 8.74 5.81 -10.36
CA LEU A 91 8.62 4.69 -11.29
C LEU A 91 7.60 4.86 -12.42
N ASP A 92 7.14 6.08 -12.70
CA ASP A 92 5.94 6.33 -13.53
C ASP A 92 4.71 5.55 -13.05
N MET A 93 4.63 5.35 -11.74
CA MET A 93 3.57 4.64 -11.03
C MET A 93 2.84 5.56 -10.05
N GLU A 94 3.01 6.88 -10.16
CA GLU A 94 2.41 7.87 -9.23
C GLU A 94 2.73 7.58 -7.76
N LEU A 95 3.95 7.09 -7.47
CA LEU A 95 4.37 6.94 -6.09
C LEU A 95 4.66 8.34 -5.49
N HIS A 96 4.28 8.54 -4.24
CA HIS A 96 4.36 9.81 -3.52
C HIS A 96 5.69 9.91 -2.76
N LEU A 97 6.79 9.65 -3.47
CA LEU A 97 8.17 9.75 -2.96
C LEU A 97 8.77 11.05 -3.48
N ASN A 98 8.73 12.10 -2.67
CA ASN A 98 9.02 13.48 -3.09
C ASN A 98 10.17 14.12 -2.31
N HIS A 99 10.64 13.47 -1.24
CA HIS A 99 11.63 14.07 -0.36
C HIS A 99 13.04 13.60 -0.69
N TRP A 100 13.96 14.55 -0.68
CA TRP A 100 15.38 14.30 -0.82
C TRP A 100 16.16 15.42 -0.15
N SER A 101 17.42 15.15 0.19
CA SER A 101 18.33 16.15 0.73
C SER A 101 19.75 15.92 0.23
N VAL A 102 20.54 16.99 0.18
CA VAL A 102 21.93 17.00 -0.26
C VAL A 102 22.75 17.73 0.80
N LYS A 103 23.79 17.07 1.33
CA LYS A 103 24.68 17.64 2.33
C LYS A 103 26.14 17.54 1.87
N PRO A 104 26.83 18.66 1.62
CA PRO A 104 28.22 18.64 1.16
C PRO A 104 29.18 18.25 2.28
N TYR A 105 30.22 17.50 1.94
CA TYR A 105 31.38 17.17 2.76
C TYR A 105 32.66 17.49 1.98
N GLU A 106 33.83 17.45 2.63
CA GLU A 106 35.11 17.87 2.03
C GLU A 106 35.46 17.11 0.74
N LYS A 107 35.14 15.81 0.65
CA LYS A 107 35.54 14.92 -0.47
C LYS A 107 34.37 14.29 -1.24
N CYS A 108 33.15 14.46 -0.76
CA CYS A 108 31.95 13.91 -1.37
C CYS A 108 30.73 14.72 -0.96
N THR A 109 29.59 14.43 -1.56
CA THR A 109 28.30 14.98 -1.17
C THR A 109 27.39 13.84 -0.76
N ARG A 110 26.78 13.92 0.42
CA ARG A 110 25.81 12.94 0.88
C ARG A 110 24.45 13.25 0.30
N ILE A 111 23.86 12.28 -0.38
CA ILE A 111 22.53 12.35 -0.95
C ILE A 111 21.62 11.44 -0.13
N SER A 112 20.41 11.92 0.19
CA SER A 112 19.36 11.14 0.82
C SER A 112 18.10 11.23 -0.03
N ILE A 113 17.49 10.10 -0.36
CA ILE A 113 16.23 10.04 -1.09
C ILE A 113 15.20 9.23 -0.30
N GLU A 114 13.96 9.70 -0.25
CA GLU A 114 12.85 9.00 0.40
C GLU A 114 12.72 7.59 -0.17
N SER A 115 12.63 6.61 0.73
CA SER A 115 12.70 5.19 0.37
C SER A 115 11.62 4.42 1.12
N LEU A 116 10.79 3.72 0.35
CA LEU A 116 9.84 2.76 0.91
C LEU A 116 10.41 1.33 0.94
N HIS A 117 11.22 0.97 -0.05
CA HIS A 117 11.80 -0.37 -0.19
C HIS A 117 13.25 -0.28 -0.65
N GLU A 118 14.20 -0.58 0.24
CA GLU A 118 15.65 -0.45 0.02
C GLU A 118 16.09 -0.98 -1.35
N ARG A 119 15.69 -2.21 -1.68
CA ARG A 119 16.17 -2.88 -2.89
C ARG A 119 15.69 -2.19 -4.16
N THR A 120 14.45 -1.69 -4.17
CA THR A 120 13.92 -0.93 -5.31
C THR A 120 14.63 0.41 -5.42
N THR A 121 14.73 1.16 -4.31
CA THR A 121 15.35 2.49 -4.29
C THR A 121 16.83 2.43 -4.67
N ARG A 122 17.57 1.41 -4.20
CA ARG A 122 18.98 1.23 -4.57
C ARG A 122 19.16 0.97 -6.06
N GLU A 123 18.27 0.20 -6.68
CA GLU A 123 18.30 -0.01 -8.13
C GLU A 123 17.89 1.22 -8.93
N VAL A 124 17.01 2.06 -8.39
CA VAL A 124 16.73 3.39 -8.97
C VAL A 124 18.00 4.25 -8.96
N VAL A 125 18.75 4.27 -7.85
CA VAL A 125 20.02 5.02 -7.79
C VAL A 125 21.03 4.50 -8.82
N TYR A 126 21.19 3.19 -8.93
CA TYR A 126 22.06 2.61 -9.96
C TYR A 126 21.58 2.88 -11.38
N PHE A 127 20.26 2.87 -11.61
CA PHE A 127 19.67 3.22 -12.89
C PHE A 127 19.98 4.67 -13.29
N VAL A 128 19.84 5.62 -12.36
CA VAL A 128 20.13 7.04 -12.63
C VAL A 128 21.62 7.26 -12.82
N TRP A 129 22.45 6.56 -12.05
CA TRP A 129 23.89 6.58 -12.24
C TRP A 129 24.32 6.06 -13.61
N ASP A 130 23.84 4.88 -14.03
CA ASP A 130 24.07 4.38 -15.39
C ASP A 130 23.57 5.34 -16.47
N TRP A 131 22.45 6.03 -16.23
CA TRP A 131 21.90 7.00 -17.18
C TRP A 131 22.78 8.25 -17.31
N PHE A 132 23.30 8.76 -16.20
CA PHE A 132 24.27 9.87 -16.21
C PHE A 132 25.55 9.46 -16.94
N GLU A 133 26.09 8.27 -16.67
CA GLU A 133 27.28 7.78 -17.37
C GLU A 133 27.06 7.60 -18.88
N ALA A 134 25.90 7.08 -19.28
CA ALA A 134 25.53 6.98 -20.69
C ALA A 134 25.45 8.36 -21.37
N ILE A 135 24.95 9.39 -20.67
CA ILE A 135 24.95 10.77 -21.15
C ILE A 135 26.39 11.28 -21.35
N THR A 136 27.28 11.08 -20.37
CA THR A 136 28.70 11.48 -20.45
C THR A 136 29.39 10.84 -21.65
N GLN A 137 29.08 9.58 -21.92
CA GLN A 137 29.73 8.76 -22.94
C GLN A 137 29.06 8.86 -24.31
N ASP A 138 27.95 9.62 -24.42
CA ASP A 138 27.11 9.72 -25.61
C ASP A 138 26.61 8.34 -26.10
N GLU A 139 26.26 7.46 -25.16
CA GLU A 139 25.77 6.11 -25.42
C GLU A 139 24.24 6.02 -25.35
N ASP A 140 23.67 5.09 -26.12
CA ASP A 140 22.25 4.78 -26.05
C ASP A 140 21.88 4.15 -24.69
N PHE A 141 20.93 4.76 -24.00
CA PHE A 141 20.37 4.23 -22.76
C PHE A 141 18.96 3.69 -23.00
N ASN A 142 18.81 2.35 -22.96
CA ASN A 142 17.51 1.70 -23.07
C ASN A 142 16.65 1.95 -21.81
N PHE A 143 16.09 3.16 -21.73
CA PHE A 143 15.39 3.67 -20.57
C PHE A 143 14.13 2.87 -20.27
N GLU A 144 13.29 2.64 -21.28
CA GLU A 144 11.96 2.05 -21.10
C GLU A 144 12.03 0.60 -20.59
N ASP A 145 12.85 -0.25 -21.22
CA ASP A 145 12.96 -1.65 -20.79
C ASP A 145 13.57 -1.78 -19.39
N ARG A 146 14.51 -0.88 -19.06
CA ARG A 146 15.12 -0.84 -17.71
C ARG A 146 14.13 -0.31 -16.67
N LEU A 147 13.33 0.71 -16.99
CA LEU A 147 12.28 1.23 -16.10
C LEU A 147 11.21 0.14 -15.84
N ILE A 148 10.78 -0.60 -16.87
CA ILE A 148 9.82 -1.70 -16.72
C ILE A 148 10.34 -2.73 -15.70
N LYS A 149 11.64 -3.05 -15.71
CA LYS A 149 12.24 -3.97 -14.72
C LYS A 149 12.16 -3.41 -13.29
N LEU A 150 12.39 -2.11 -13.11
CA LEU A 150 12.24 -1.45 -11.79
C LEU A 150 10.79 -1.49 -11.31
N GLN A 151 9.84 -1.21 -12.20
CA GLN A 151 8.41 -1.30 -11.88
C GLN A 151 8.02 -2.73 -11.48
N MET A 152 8.46 -3.75 -12.22
CA MET A 152 8.21 -5.16 -11.89
C MET A 152 8.80 -5.55 -10.53
N ARG A 153 9.98 -5.04 -10.19
CA ARG A 153 10.59 -5.25 -8.87
C ARG A 153 9.76 -4.62 -7.76
N PHE A 154 9.31 -3.38 -7.94
CA PHE A 154 8.44 -2.73 -6.96
C PHE A 154 7.12 -3.50 -6.79
N ARG A 155 6.49 -3.94 -7.89
CA ARG A 155 5.28 -4.78 -7.87
C ARG A 155 5.47 -6.08 -7.09
N ALA A 156 6.65 -6.69 -7.19
CA ALA A 156 7.00 -7.90 -6.44
C ALA A 156 7.37 -7.63 -4.98
N SER A 157 7.50 -6.36 -4.57
CA SER A 157 7.73 -5.99 -3.18
C SER A 157 6.43 -6.03 -2.37
N VAL A 158 6.58 -6.04 -1.05
CA VAL A 158 5.45 -6.04 -0.10
C VAL A 158 4.56 -4.79 -0.20
N TYR A 159 5.09 -3.70 -0.78
CA TYR A 159 4.37 -2.45 -1.00
C TYR A 159 3.83 -2.30 -2.43
N GLY A 160 4.11 -3.27 -3.31
CA GLY A 160 3.75 -3.20 -4.72
C GLY A 160 2.26 -3.42 -5.01
N GLY A 161 1.53 -3.97 -4.04
CA GLY A 161 0.09 -4.22 -4.17
C GLY A 161 -0.69 -2.90 -4.19
N PRO A 162 -1.60 -2.67 -5.16
CA PRO A 162 -2.30 -1.40 -5.32
C PRO A 162 -3.09 -0.98 -4.08
N THR A 163 -3.78 -1.92 -3.45
CA THR A 163 -4.56 -1.68 -2.24
C THR A 163 -3.68 -1.37 -1.04
N VAL A 164 -2.58 -2.12 -0.88
CA VAL A 164 -1.61 -1.91 0.21
C VAL A 164 -0.97 -0.53 0.08
N TYR A 165 -0.53 -0.17 -1.12
CA TYR A 165 0.08 1.14 -1.38
C TYR A 165 -0.90 2.28 -1.16
N ALA A 166 -2.15 2.14 -1.62
CA ALA A 166 -3.19 3.15 -1.42
C ALA A 166 -3.46 3.41 0.07
N LEU A 167 -3.60 2.35 0.88
CA LEU A 167 -3.78 2.48 2.33
C LEU A 167 -2.55 3.07 3.02
N LEU A 168 -1.34 2.65 2.63
CA LEU A 168 -0.10 3.20 3.18
C LEU A 168 0.02 4.70 2.91
N ARG A 169 -0.24 5.12 1.67
CA ARG A 169 -0.23 6.54 1.29
C ARG A 169 -1.24 7.33 2.11
N THR A 170 -2.49 6.88 2.19
CA THR A 170 -3.52 7.57 2.95
C THR A 170 -3.19 7.60 4.45
N ALA A 171 -2.56 6.56 4.99
CA ALA A 171 -2.06 6.58 6.36
C ALA A 171 -1.00 7.67 6.58
N GLN A 172 -0.04 7.81 5.66
CA GLN A 172 0.96 8.87 5.69
C GLN A 172 0.33 10.27 5.61
N GLU A 173 -0.61 10.49 4.69
CA GLU A 173 -1.35 11.76 4.54
C GLU A 173 -2.14 12.13 5.82
N LYS A 174 -2.74 11.14 6.48
CA LYS A 174 -3.47 11.31 7.76
C LYS A 174 -2.56 11.31 8.99
N GLY A 175 -1.25 11.14 8.83
CA GLY A 175 -0.28 11.09 9.94
C GLY A 175 -0.39 9.82 10.82
N ILE A 176 -1.05 8.77 10.33
CA ILE A 176 -1.18 7.46 10.98
C ILE A 176 0.15 6.72 10.78
N PRO A 177 0.84 6.31 11.87
CA PRO A 177 2.05 5.51 11.73
C PRO A 177 1.75 4.19 11.04
N ALA A 178 2.58 3.79 10.07
CA ALA A 178 2.44 2.50 9.40
C ALA A 178 3.80 1.91 9.06
N PHE A 179 3.94 0.59 9.23
CA PHE A 179 5.14 -0.15 8.87
C PHE A 179 4.83 -1.62 8.58
N TYR A 180 5.70 -2.27 7.81
CA TYR A 180 5.54 -3.69 7.46
C TYR A 180 6.16 -4.61 8.53
N LEU A 181 5.46 -5.71 8.82
CA LEU A 181 5.88 -6.78 9.71
C LEU A 181 6.39 -7.95 8.86
N TRP A 182 7.71 -8.01 8.64
CA TRP A 182 8.34 -8.96 7.72
C TRP A 182 8.08 -10.42 8.08
N GLU A 183 8.07 -10.75 9.36
CA GLU A 183 7.87 -12.12 9.84
C GLU A 183 6.41 -12.56 9.78
N GLU A 184 5.47 -11.60 9.78
CA GLU A 184 4.02 -11.88 9.76
C GLU A 184 3.41 -11.76 8.36
N GLY A 185 4.06 -11.03 7.46
CA GLY A 185 3.51 -10.75 6.14
C GLY A 185 2.38 -9.70 6.15
N LEU A 186 2.36 -8.82 7.16
CA LEU A 186 1.26 -7.87 7.40
C LEU A 186 1.76 -6.42 7.49
N MET A 187 0.90 -5.47 7.14
CA MET A 187 1.06 -4.07 7.52
C MET A 187 0.52 -3.86 8.93
N GLN A 188 1.25 -3.09 9.76
CA GLN A 188 0.71 -2.52 10.98
C GLN A 188 0.40 -1.04 10.77
N TYR A 189 -0.76 -0.61 11.27
CA TYR A 189 -1.18 0.78 11.39
C TYR A 189 -1.34 1.13 12.87
N GLY A 190 -0.85 2.30 13.28
CA GLY A 190 -0.85 2.75 14.66
C GLY A 190 0.11 2.00 15.59
N PHE A 191 0.12 2.43 16.85
CA PHE A 191 1.08 1.97 17.87
C PHE A 191 0.40 1.45 19.13
N GLY A 192 1.10 0.53 19.80
CA GLY A 192 0.73 0.02 21.12
C GLY A 192 -0.68 -0.54 21.15
N LYS A 193 -1.46 -0.22 22.19
CA LYS A 193 -2.86 -0.67 22.30
C LYS A 193 -3.80 -0.19 21.19
N LYS A 194 -3.38 0.80 20.40
CA LYS A 194 -4.17 1.36 19.30
C LYS A 194 -3.94 0.64 17.97
N HIS A 195 -2.90 -0.21 17.88
CA HIS A 195 -2.52 -0.76 16.59
C HIS A 195 -3.61 -1.64 15.95
N VAL A 196 -3.59 -1.69 14.62
CA VAL A 196 -4.35 -2.61 13.78
C VAL A 196 -3.36 -3.23 12.80
N ARG A 197 -3.49 -4.53 12.53
CA ARG A 197 -2.67 -5.26 11.56
C ARG A 197 -3.55 -5.76 10.44
N GLY A 198 -3.07 -5.74 9.21
CA GLY A 198 -3.84 -6.21 8.07
C GLY A 198 -3.02 -6.39 6.80
N VAL A 199 -3.65 -6.97 5.80
CA VAL A 199 -3.14 -7.11 4.44
C VAL A 199 -4.25 -6.76 3.46
N ALA A 200 -3.97 -5.84 2.55
CA ALA A 200 -4.98 -5.23 1.68
C ALA A 200 -6.18 -4.72 2.50
N THR A 201 -7.38 -5.27 2.29
CA THR A 201 -8.62 -4.88 2.98
C THR A 201 -9.04 -5.81 4.11
N THR A 202 -8.19 -6.76 4.49
CA THR A 202 -8.45 -7.70 5.60
C THR A 202 -7.60 -7.34 6.80
N PHE A 203 -8.23 -7.25 7.97
CA PHE A 203 -7.62 -6.78 9.21
C PHE A 203 -7.78 -7.80 10.35
N ASN A 204 -6.93 -7.68 11.37
CA ASN A 204 -6.96 -8.56 12.55
C ASN A 204 -8.20 -8.38 13.44
N ARG A 205 -9.10 -7.45 13.10
CA ARG A 205 -10.40 -7.25 13.73
C ARG A 205 -11.54 -7.93 12.99
N ASP A 206 -11.28 -8.44 11.78
CA ASP A 206 -12.27 -9.15 10.98
C ASP A 206 -12.49 -10.56 11.54
N SER A 207 -13.75 -11.01 11.51
CA SER A 207 -14.10 -12.39 11.86
C SER A 207 -13.52 -13.34 10.81
N HIS A 208 -12.63 -14.22 11.26
CA HIS A 208 -12.10 -15.29 10.40
C HIS A 208 -13.23 -16.22 9.91
N LEU A 209 -14.24 -16.48 10.75
CA LEU A 209 -15.39 -17.29 10.38
C LEU A 209 -16.19 -16.64 9.26
N ASP A 210 -16.42 -15.32 9.32
CA ASP A 210 -17.17 -14.61 8.29
C ASP A 210 -16.36 -14.50 7.00
N SER A 211 -15.06 -14.26 7.12
CA SER A 211 -14.15 -14.24 5.98
C SER A 211 -14.16 -15.58 5.24
N GLU A 212 -13.98 -16.68 5.95
CA GLU A 212 -14.06 -18.03 5.39
C GLU A 212 -15.46 -18.34 4.84
N PHE A 213 -16.51 -17.91 5.53
CA PHE A 213 -17.90 -18.12 5.11
C PHE A 213 -18.19 -17.49 3.75
N THR A 214 -17.65 -16.31 3.45
CA THR A 214 -17.81 -15.69 2.11
C THR A 214 -17.17 -16.49 0.98
N THR A 215 -16.17 -17.34 1.27
CA THR A 215 -15.54 -18.20 0.26
C THR A 215 -16.40 -19.42 -0.11
N ARG A 216 -17.31 -19.82 0.78
CA ARG A 216 -18.27 -20.92 0.59
C ARG A 216 -19.52 -20.39 -0.12
N LYS A 217 -19.41 -20.20 -1.43
CA LYS A 217 -20.42 -19.51 -2.27
C LYS A 217 -21.83 -20.08 -2.12
N ASP A 218 -21.94 -21.40 -2.04
CA ASP A 218 -23.20 -22.12 -1.83
C ASP A 218 -23.83 -21.79 -0.47
N ASP A 219 -23.07 -21.94 0.60
CA ASP A 219 -23.58 -21.69 1.96
C ASP A 219 -23.90 -20.21 2.19
N CYS A 220 -23.05 -19.31 1.71
CA CYS A 220 -23.28 -17.88 1.78
C CYS A 220 -24.55 -17.48 1.00
N LYS A 221 -24.74 -18.04 -0.20
CA LYS A 221 -25.96 -17.80 -1.00
C LYS A 221 -27.21 -18.34 -0.31
N ALA A 222 -27.16 -19.54 0.27
CA ALA A 222 -28.27 -20.11 1.03
C ALA A 222 -28.63 -19.27 2.27
N PHE A 223 -27.62 -18.72 2.94
CA PHE A 223 -27.81 -17.77 4.04
C PHE A 223 -28.50 -16.48 3.59
N LEU A 224 -28.04 -15.87 2.50
CA LEU A 224 -28.68 -14.68 1.93
C LEU A 224 -30.15 -14.96 1.56
N LYS A 225 -30.43 -16.12 0.95
CA LYS A 225 -31.80 -16.58 0.65
C LYS A 225 -32.67 -16.66 1.89
N THR A 226 -32.14 -17.25 2.96
CA THR A 226 -32.85 -17.44 4.23
C THR A 226 -33.24 -16.11 4.88
N LEU A 227 -32.40 -15.08 4.70
CA LEU A 227 -32.66 -13.72 5.17
C LEU A 227 -33.60 -12.92 4.26
N GLY A 228 -33.99 -13.46 3.10
CA GLY A 228 -34.88 -12.81 2.16
C GLY A 228 -34.21 -11.82 1.21
N PHE A 229 -32.88 -11.87 1.08
CA PHE A 229 -32.16 -11.02 0.13
C PHE A 229 -32.33 -11.50 -1.32
N PRO A 230 -32.35 -10.58 -2.30
CA PRO A 230 -32.58 -10.92 -3.71
C PRO A 230 -31.36 -11.65 -4.29
N ILE A 231 -31.46 -12.95 -4.45
CA ILE A 231 -30.45 -13.82 -5.07
C ILE A 231 -31.07 -14.58 -6.26
N PRO A 232 -30.28 -15.03 -7.25
CA PRO A 232 -30.80 -15.87 -8.32
C PRO A 232 -31.32 -17.20 -7.75
N GLU A 233 -32.54 -17.59 -8.10
CA GLU A 233 -33.09 -18.89 -7.70
C GLU A 233 -32.29 -20.02 -8.34
N GLY A 234 -32.00 -21.09 -7.59
CA GLY A 234 -31.23 -22.20 -8.13
C GLY A 234 -30.76 -23.19 -7.06
N ASP A 235 -30.17 -24.28 -7.54
CA ASP A 235 -29.76 -25.43 -6.73
C ASP A 235 -28.36 -25.93 -7.11
N ILE A 236 -27.77 -26.69 -6.18
CA ILE A 236 -26.53 -27.42 -6.40
C ILE A 236 -26.88 -28.80 -6.95
N VAL A 237 -26.22 -29.16 -8.04
CA VAL A 237 -26.38 -30.42 -8.74
C VAL A 237 -25.04 -31.14 -8.85
N PHE A 238 -25.10 -32.47 -8.79
CA PHE A 238 -23.97 -33.38 -8.83
C PHE A 238 -23.94 -34.21 -10.12
N THR A 239 -25.08 -34.27 -10.82
CA THR A 239 -25.22 -34.98 -12.09
C THR A 239 -25.89 -34.12 -13.15
N GLU A 240 -25.63 -34.42 -14.42
CA GLU A 240 -26.31 -33.76 -15.55
C GLU A 240 -27.83 -33.95 -15.49
N LYS A 241 -28.29 -35.09 -14.98
CA LYS A 241 -29.73 -35.38 -14.80
C LYS A 241 -30.36 -34.44 -13.77
N GLU A 242 -29.67 -34.19 -12.67
CA GLU A 242 -30.08 -33.19 -11.67
C GLU A 242 -30.06 -31.78 -12.26
N ALA A 243 -29.04 -31.44 -13.05
CA ALA A 243 -28.98 -30.16 -13.76
C ALA A 243 -30.21 -29.94 -14.65
N LEU A 244 -30.60 -30.96 -15.44
CA LEU A 244 -31.80 -30.95 -16.27
C LEU A 244 -33.10 -30.87 -15.45
N ALA A 245 -33.13 -31.42 -14.24
CA ALA A 245 -34.27 -31.30 -13.34
C ALA A 245 -34.37 -29.86 -12.80
N ALA A 246 -33.29 -29.33 -12.26
CA ALA A 246 -33.21 -27.96 -11.74
C ALA A 246 -33.55 -26.92 -12.81
N ALA A 247 -32.98 -27.02 -14.01
CA ALA A 247 -33.28 -26.09 -15.10
C ALA A 247 -34.75 -26.12 -15.54
N ARG A 248 -35.43 -27.27 -15.44
CA ARG A 248 -36.87 -27.39 -15.72
C ARG A 248 -37.74 -26.76 -14.63
N GLU A 249 -37.30 -26.82 -13.39
CA GLU A 249 -37.99 -26.20 -12.25
C GLU A 249 -37.84 -24.68 -12.27
N ILE A 250 -36.62 -24.18 -12.50
CA ILE A 250 -36.31 -22.75 -12.58
C ILE A 250 -36.93 -22.12 -13.84
N GLY A 251 -36.86 -22.83 -14.98
CA GLY A 251 -37.14 -22.29 -16.30
C GLY A 251 -35.92 -21.63 -16.95
N TYR A 252 -35.86 -21.66 -18.27
CA TYR A 252 -34.78 -21.03 -19.05
C TYR A 252 -35.03 -19.52 -19.24
N PRO A 253 -33.97 -18.68 -19.33
CA PRO A 253 -32.57 -19.08 -19.34
C PRO A 253 -31.95 -19.33 -17.94
N VAL A 254 -30.99 -20.25 -17.88
CA VAL A 254 -30.24 -20.57 -16.65
C VAL A 254 -28.74 -20.31 -16.81
N ALA A 255 -28.05 -20.12 -15.69
CA ALA A 255 -26.60 -20.06 -15.61
C ALA A 255 -26.07 -21.34 -14.94
N VAL A 256 -24.97 -21.87 -15.47
CA VAL A 256 -24.29 -23.06 -14.97
C VAL A 256 -22.87 -22.66 -14.56
N LYS A 257 -22.50 -22.91 -13.31
CA LYS A 257 -21.16 -22.59 -12.79
C LYS A 257 -20.67 -23.63 -11.80
N PRO A 258 -19.38 -23.99 -11.78
CA PRO A 258 -18.84 -24.83 -10.72
C PRO A 258 -18.89 -24.07 -9.38
N VAL A 259 -19.12 -24.78 -8.27
CA VAL A 259 -19.05 -24.19 -6.91
C VAL A 259 -17.62 -23.73 -6.61
N VAL A 260 -16.66 -24.52 -7.09
CA VAL A 260 -15.22 -24.30 -6.91
C VAL A 260 -14.65 -23.67 -8.18
N GLY A 261 -13.86 -22.60 -8.02
CA GLY A 261 -13.24 -21.91 -9.14
C GLY A 261 -13.23 -20.39 -8.99
N HIS A 262 -12.28 -19.76 -9.67
CA HIS A 262 -12.10 -18.30 -9.68
C HIS A 262 -12.09 -17.78 -11.12
N LYS A 263 -12.33 -16.47 -11.29
CA LYS A 263 -12.17 -15.74 -12.57
C LYS A 263 -13.11 -16.19 -13.70
N GLY A 264 -14.25 -16.80 -13.38
CA GLY A 264 -15.27 -17.16 -14.37
C GLY A 264 -14.99 -18.41 -15.19
N ILE A 265 -13.95 -19.19 -14.85
CA ILE A 265 -13.64 -20.45 -15.52
C ILE A 265 -14.79 -21.44 -15.28
N GLY A 266 -15.28 -22.09 -16.35
CA GLY A 266 -16.40 -23.03 -16.28
C GLY A 266 -17.77 -22.38 -16.13
N VAL A 267 -17.88 -21.04 -16.12
CA VAL A 267 -19.16 -20.33 -16.00
C VAL A 267 -19.80 -20.16 -17.38
N THR A 268 -20.98 -20.74 -17.56
CA THR A 268 -21.85 -20.51 -18.72
C THR A 268 -23.13 -19.81 -18.27
N ALA A 269 -23.24 -18.49 -18.46
CA ALA A 269 -24.50 -17.76 -18.35
C ALA A 269 -25.36 -17.89 -19.61
N ASP A 270 -26.64 -17.58 -19.48
CA ASP A 270 -27.64 -17.48 -20.56
C ASP A 270 -27.83 -18.76 -21.40
N VAL A 271 -27.84 -19.92 -20.72
CA VAL A 271 -28.20 -21.20 -21.33
C VAL A 271 -29.69 -21.20 -21.65
N GLN A 272 -30.07 -21.42 -22.91
CA GLN A 272 -31.45 -21.27 -23.39
C GLN A 272 -32.24 -22.58 -23.44
N ASP A 273 -31.57 -23.72 -23.54
CA ASP A 273 -32.22 -25.01 -23.69
C ASP A 273 -31.43 -26.19 -23.10
N SER A 274 -31.99 -27.40 -23.18
CA SER A 274 -31.39 -28.62 -22.62
C SER A 274 -30.09 -29.04 -23.29
N LYS A 275 -29.90 -28.74 -24.58
CA LYS A 275 -28.70 -29.10 -25.33
C LYS A 275 -27.55 -28.17 -24.98
N GLU A 276 -27.85 -26.88 -24.86
CA GLU A 276 -26.91 -25.90 -24.32
C GLU A 276 -26.56 -26.23 -22.85
N LEU A 277 -27.53 -26.70 -22.06
CA LEU A 277 -27.31 -27.10 -20.66
C LEU A 277 -26.32 -28.27 -20.55
N GLU A 278 -26.47 -29.31 -21.37
CA GLU A 278 -25.53 -30.44 -21.41
C GLU A 278 -24.11 -29.97 -21.71
N SER A 279 -23.97 -29.06 -22.69
CA SER A 279 -22.68 -28.49 -23.08
C SER A 279 -22.08 -27.64 -21.95
N ALA A 280 -22.91 -26.81 -21.32
CA ALA A 280 -22.54 -25.97 -20.19
C ALA A 280 -22.10 -26.79 -18.97
N TYR A 281 -22.83 -27.86 -18.65
CA TYR A 281 -22.53 -28.78 -17.56
C TYR A 281 -21.18 -29.47 -17.77
N LYS A 282 -20.89 -29.98 -18.97
CA LYS A 282 -19.60 -30.60 -19.30
C LYS A 282 -18.43 -29.62 -19.15
N ARG A 283 -18.62 -28.36 -19.55
CA ARG A 283 -17.60 -27.30 -19.36
C ARG A 283 -17.39 -26.97 -17.88
N ALA A 284 -18.45 -26.85 -17.10
CA ALA A 284 -18.35 -26.64 -15.66
C ALA A 284 -17.65 -27.81 -14.98
N LEU A 285 -17.96 -29.05 -15.38
CA LEU A 285 -17.32 -30.26 -14.87
C LEU A 285 -15.82 -30.30 -15.19
N ALA A 286 -15.42 -29.97 -16.42
CA ALA A 286 -14.01 -29.92 -16.82
C ALA A 286 -13.20 -28.83 -16.10
N ALA A 287 -13.87 -27.83 -15.52
CA ALA A 287 -13.24 -26.78 -14.73
C ALA A 287 -13.03 -27.18 -13.25
N ILE A 288 -13.64 -28.28 -12.79
CA ILE A 288 -13.48 -28.78 -11.42
C ILE A 288 -12.23 -29.65 -11.35
N PRO A 289 -11.30 -29.39 -10.40
CA PRO A 289 -10.14 -30.25 -10.18
C PRO A 289 -10.51 -31.71 -9.89
N GLU A 290 -9.73 -32.66 -10.42
CA GLU A 290 -10.01 -34.10 -10.27
C GLU A 290 -10.03 -34.58 -8.81
N ASP A 291 -9.37 -33.86 -7.89
CA ASP A 291 -9.31 -34.16 -6.46
C ASP A 291 -10.50 -33.58 -5.66
N GLN A 292 -11.44 -32.91 -6.32
CA GLN A 292 -12.59 -32.27 -5.68
C GLN A 292 -13.92 -32.92 -6.04
N VAL A 293 -14.87 -32.82 -5.09
CA VAL A 293 -16.24 -33.31 -5.28
C VAL A 293 -16.94 -32.44 -6.33
N THR A 294 -17.55 -33.08 -7.33
CA THR A 294 -18.38 -32.42 -8.33
C THR A 294 -19.54 -31.70 -7.66
N ARG A 295 -19.51 -30.36 -7.71
CA ARG A 295 -20.60 -29.50 -7.27
C ARG A 295 -20.76 -28.38 -8.29
N ILE A 296 -21.92 -28.33 -8.94
CA ILE A 296 -22.24 -27.34 -9.97
C ILE A 296 -23.53 -26.63 -9.54
N ILE A 297 -23.57 -25.32 -9.67
CA ILE A 297 -24.75 -24.50 -9.42
C ILE A 297 -25.47 -24.33 -10.75
N VAL A 298 -26.78 -24.64 -10.77
CA VAL A 298 -27.72 -24.28 -11.83
C VAL A 298 -28.68 -23.27 -11.24
N GLU A 299 -28.65 -22.05 -11.76
CA GLU A 299 -29.44 -20.93 -11.23
C GLU A 299 -30.07 -20.11 -12.36
N GLN A 300 -31.07 -19.30 -12.03
CA GLN A 300 -31.69 -18.36 -12.94
C GLN A 300 -30.64 -17.44 -13.56
N SER A 301 -30.65 -17.32 -14.90
CA SER A 301 -29.77 -16.37 -15.58
C SER A 301 -30.39 -14.98 -15.53
N ILE A 302 -29.76 -14.08 -14.77
CA ILE A 302 -30.19 -12.69 -14.65
C ILE A 302 -29.46 -11.86 -15.72
N SER A 303 -30.21 -11.19 -16.58
CA SER A 303 -29.65 -10.26 -17.56
C SER A 303 -29.45 -8.87 -16.93
N GLY A 304 -28.27 -8.28 -17.15
CA GLY A 304 -27.93 -6.95 -16.68
C GLY A 304 -26.43 -6.66 -16.78
N SER A 305 -26.04 -5.48 -16.32
CA SER A 305 -24.65 -5.11 -16.06
C SER A 305 -24.19 -5.70 -14.72
N ASP A 306 -22.88 -5.99 -14.65
CA ASP A 306 -22.20 -6.42 -13.45
C ASP A 306 -21.80 -5.20 -12.62
N PHE A 307 -22.16 -5.18 -11.34
CA PHE A 307 -21.77 -4.14 -10.40
C PHE A 307 -21.10 -4.72 -9.15
N ARG A 308 -20.17 -3.94 -8.60
CA ARG A 308 -19.58 -4.14 -7.27
C ARG A 308 -20.04 -3.00 -6.37
N LEU A 309 -20.80 -3.33 -5.33
CA LEU A 309 -21.06 -2.43 -4.20
C LEU A 309 -20.00 -2.69 -3.14
N LEU A 310 -19.58 -1.64 -2.43
CA LEU A 310 -18.59 -1.72 -1.37
C LEU A 310 -19.15 -1.08 -0.11
N CYS A 311 -19.14 -1.86 0.97
CA CYS A 311 -19.38 -1.36 2.31
C CYS A 311 -18.08 -1.36 3.12
N VAL A 312 -17.90 -0.33 3.95
CA VAL A 312 -16.82 -0.22 4.92
C VAL A 312 -17.45 0.04 6.28
N ASN A 313 -17.09 -0.78 7.28
CA ASN A 313 -17.64 -0.72 8.63
C ASN A 313 -19.19 -0.69 8.66
N GLY A 314 -19.81 -1.57 7.86
CA GLY A 314 -21.27 -1.68 7.75
C GLY A 314 -21.97 -0.55 6.99
N LYS A 315 -21.24 0.45 6.46
CA LYS A 315 -21.78 1.57 5.69
C LYS A 315 -21.43 1.46 4.22
N PHE A 316 -22.34 1.81 3.33
CA PHE A 316 -22.06 1.88 1.90
C PHE A 316 -21.09 3.03 1.61
N VAL A 317 -20.08 2.77 0.78
CA VAL A 317 -19.05 3.76 0.42
C VAL A 317 -18.96 3.97 -1.08
N ALA A 318 -19.03 2.90 -1.87
CA ALA A 318 -18.81 3.00 -3.30
C ALA A 318 -19.60 1.96 -4.10
N ALA A 319 -19.91 2.30 -5.35
CA ALA A 319 -20.41 1.37 -6.35
C ALA A 319 -19.66 1.54 -7.66
N THR A 320 -19.41 0.44 -8.37
CA THR A 320 -18.85 0.50 -9.72
C THR A 320 -19.53 -0.51 -10.65
N GLU A 321 -19.83 -0.09 -11.87
CA GLU A 321 -20.15 -1.01 -12.97
C GLU A 321 -18.84 -1.60 -13.49
N ARG A 322 -18.79 -2.93 -13.64
CA ARG A 322 -17.66 -3.62 -14.24
C ARG A 322 -18.07 -4.08 -15.63
N ARG A 323 -17.33 -3.66 -16.65
CA ARG A 323 -17.55 -4.10 -18.03
C ARG A 323 -16.43 -5.05 -18.46
N PRO A 324 -16.74 -6.18 -19.13
CA PRO A 324 -15.73 -7.04 -19.71
C PRO A 324 -14.86 -6.30 -20.73
N ALA A 325 -13.64 -6.78 -20.95
CA ALA A 325 -12.78 -6.26 -21.99
C ALA A 325 -13.50 -6.30 -23.35
N SER A 326 -13.40 -5.25 -24.13
CA SER A 326 -14.06 -5.14 -25.44
C SER A 326 -13.22 -4.35 -26.43
N VAL A 327 -13.45 -4.57 -27.71
CA VAL A 327 -12.95 -3.73 -28.81
C VAL A 327 -14.11 -3.24 -29.67
N VAL A 328 -13.93 -2.08 -30.30
CA VAL A 328 -14.90 -1.53 -31.26
C VAL A 328 -14.31 -1.68 -32.66
N GLY A 329 -15.05 -2.32 -33.55
CA GLY A 329 -14.64 -2.48 -34.94
C GLY A 329 -14.48 -1.14 -35.64
N ASP A 330 -13.46 -1.01 -36.48
CA ASP A 330 -13.25 0.13 -37.37
C ASP A 330 -13.56 -0.21 -38.83
N GLY A 331 -13.87 -1.48 -39.13
CA GLY A 331 -14.12 -2.02 -40.46
C GLY A 331 -12.87 -2.47 -41.23
N TYR A 332 -11.67 -2.34 -40.65
CA TYR A 332 -10.40 -2.60 -41.34
C TYR A 332 -9.45 -3.50 -40.54
N LEU A 333 -9.28 -3.23 -39.25
CA LEU A 333 -8.34 -3.94 -38.38
C LEU A 333 -8.93 -5.24 -37.84
N THR A 334 -8.05 -6.22 -37.65
CA THR A 334 -8.38 -7.47 -36.95
C THR A 334 -8.57 -7.23 -35.46
N ILE A 335 -9.28 -8.12 -34.76
CA ILE A 335 -9.41 -8.08 -33.28
C ILE A 335 -8.02 -7.99 -32.62
N ALA A 336 -7.03 -8.76 -33.07
CA ALA A 336 -5.67 -8.71 -32.54
C ALA A 336 -5.02 -7.32 -32.70
N GLU A 337 -5.25 -6.64 -33.81
CA GLU A 337 -4.76 -5.28 -34.05
C GLU A 337 -5.47 -4.24 -33.19
N LEU A 338 -6.80 -4.34 -33.07
CA LEU A 338 -7.59 -3.50 -32.19
C LEU A 338 -7.17 -3.64 -30.73
N ILE A 339 -6.91 -4.87 -30.26
CA ILE A 339 -6.36 -5.12 -28.92
C ILE A 339 -4.99 -4.46 -28.76
N ARG A 340 -4.10 -4.59 -29.75
CA ARG A 340 -2.78 -3.93 -29.72
C ARG A 340 -2.90 -2.41 -29.67
N GLN A 341 -3.87 -1.84 -30.39
CA GLN A 341 -4.14 -0.40 -30.37
C GLN A 341 -4.68 0.06 -29.02
N GLU A 342 -5.64 -0.67 -28.44
CA GLU A 342 -6.17 -0.39 -27.10
C GLU A 342 -5.07 -0.45 -26.04
N ASN A 343 -4.24 -1.49 -26.06
CA ASN A 343 -3.13 -1.68 -25.11
C ASN A 343 -1.99 -0.65 -25.24
N ARG A 344 -2.01 0.20 -26.28
CA ARG A 344 -1.09 1.35 -26.43
C ARG A 344 -1.61 2.62 -25.75
N LYS A 345 -2.86 2.66 -25.30
CA LYS A 345 -3.41 3.82 -24.62
C LYS A 345 -2.71 4.01 -23.26
N PRO A 346 -2.34 5.25 -22.87
CA PRO A 346 -1.74 5.51 -21.56
C PRO A 346 -2.58 5.06 -20.36
N ALA A 347 -3.91 4.99 -20.54
CA ALA A 347 -4.84 4.52 -19.52
C ALA A 347 -4.79 2.99 -19.28
N ARG A 348 -4.10 2.22 -20.13
CA ARG A 348 -3.93 0.76 -20.03
C ARG A 348 -2.48 0.39 -19.76
N LEU A 349 -2.11 0.36 -18.48
CA LEU A 349 -0.79 -0.06 -18.03
C LEU A 349 -0.95 -1.17 -17.00
N ASP A 350 -0.03 -2.13 -17.01
CA ASP A 350 -0.03 -3.16 -15.97
C ASP A 350 0.58 -2.61 -14.67
N SER A 351 0.19 -1.41 -14.23
CA SER A 351 0.67 -0.76 -13.01
C SER A 351 -0.40 -0.72 -11.91
N PRO A 352 0.00 -0.74 -10.62
CA PRO A 352 -0.91 -0.62 -9.47
C PRO A 352 -1.72 0.67 -9.46
N THR A 353 -1.32 1.66 -10.24
CA THR A 353 -1.95 2.99 -10.32
C THR A 353 -2.59 3.24 -11.68
N SER A 354 -2.62 2.26 -12.58
CA SER A 354 -3.34 2.40 -13.84
C SER A 354 -4.83 2.17 -13.62
N PRO A 355 -5.72 2.97 -14.24
CA PRO A 355 -7.16 2.72 -14.22
C PRO A 355 -7.57 1.40 -14.88
N MET A 356 -6.78 0.90 -15.84
CA MET A 356 -7.05 -0.34 -16.55
C MET A 356 -5.79 -1.16 -16.74
N SER A 357 -5.89 -2.48 -16.58
CA SER A 357 -4.86 -3.40 -17.04
C SER A 357 -4.89 -3.56 -18.56
N LYS A 358 -3.80 -4.09 -19.13
CA LYS A 358 -3.82 -4.48 -20.54
C LYS A 358 -4.82 -5.60 -20.77
N ILE A 359 -5.42 -5.58 -21.95
CA ILE A 359 -6.24 -6.67 -22.48
C ILE A 359 -5.30 -7.85 -22.77
N LEU A 360 -5.46 -8.93 -22.01
CA LEU A 360 -4.66 -10.14 -22.13
C LEU A 360 -5.31 -11.09 -23.13
N VAL A 361 -4.53 -11.55 -24.12
CA VAL A 361 -4.91 -12.62 -25.03
C VAL A 361 -4.54 -13.95 -24.38
N ASP A 362 -5.54 -14.78 -24.08
CA ASP A 362 -5.40 -16.10 -23.47
C ASP A 362 -6.48 -17.06 -23.98
N ASP A 363 -6.35 -18.34 -23.64
CA ASP A 363 -7.27 -19.41 -24.06
C ASP A 363 -8.73 -19.12 -23.70
N ALA A 364 -8.96 -18.43 -22.57
CA ALA A 364 -10.32 -18.07 -22.13
C ALA A 364 -10.95 -17.00 -23.02
N MET A 365 -10.16 -16.02 -23.50
CA MET A 365 -10.60 -15.06 -24.51
C MET A 365 -10.86 -15.76 -25.85
N GLU A 366 -9.95 -16.61 -26.30
CA GLU A 366 -10.09 -17.30 -27.58
C GLU A 366 -11.33 -18.20 -27.62
N LEU A 367 -11.57 -18.94 -26.53
CA LEU A 367 -12.78 -19.76 -26.39
C LEU A 367 -14.06 -18.91 -26.50
N TYR A 368 -14.08 -17.73 -25.88
CA TYR A 368 -15.25 -16.85 -25.92
C TYR A 368 -15.44 -16.15 -27.28
N LEU A 369 -14.35 -15.90 -28.01
CA LEU A 369 -14.45 -15.45 -29.39
C LEU A 369 -15.02 -16.56 -30.29
N ASP A 370 -14.59 -17.80 -30.10
CA ASP A 370 -15.10 -18.96 -30.85
C ASP A 370 -16.59 -19.20 -30.61
N GLU A 371 -17.07 -19.04 -29.37
CA GLU A 371 -18.51 -19.06 -29.03
C GLU A 371 -19.31 -18.01 -29.84
N GLN A 372 -18.70 -16.86 -30.12
CA GLN A 372 -19.28 -15.80 -30.94
C GLN A 372 -19.06 -16.02 -32.45
N ARG A 373 -18.44 -17.13 -32.85
CA ARG A 373 -17.98 -17.44 -34.22
C ARG A 373 -16.99 -16.40 -34.76
N LEU A 374 -16.14 -15.89 -33.87
CA LEU A 374 -15.08 -14.93 -34.16
C LEU A 374 -13.72 -15.54 -33.81
N SER A 375 -12.66 -14.93 -34.33
CA SER A 375 -11.28 -15.25 -33.95
C SER A 375 -10.46 -13.96 -33.87
N LEU A 376 -9.23 -14.04 -33.38
CA LEU A 376 -8.30 -12.90 -33.36
C LEU A 376 -8.05 -12.28 -34.74
N ASN A 377 -8.24 -13.04 -35.82
CA ASN A 377 -8.07 -12.60 -37.21
C ASN A 377 -9.35 -12.01 -37.83
N SER A 378 -10.48 -12.03 -37.11
CA SER A 378 -11.74 -11.47 -37.59
C SER A 378 -11.65 -9.94 -37.66
N VAL A 379 -12.13 -9.36 -38.77
CA VAL A 379 -12.34 -7.90 -38.92
C VAL A 379 -13.79 -7.59 -38.56
N ILE A 380 -13.98 -6.62 -37.66
CA ILE A 380 -15.28 -6.27 -37.11
C ILE A 380 -15.82 -5.02 -37.81
N GLU A 381 -17.11 -5.04 -38.16
CA GLU A 381 -17.81 -3.92 -38.78
C GLU A 381 -17.65 -2.63 -37.96
N LYS A 382 -17.55 -1.49 -38.67
CA LYS A 382 -17.34 -0.19 -38.04
C LYS A 382 -18.44 0.12 -37.03
N GLY A 383 -18.06 0.39 -35.78
CA GLY A 383 -18.97 0.75 -34.68
C GLY A 383 -19.58 -0.44 -33.94
N ARG A 384 -19.35 -1.69 -34.37
CA ARG A 384 -19.78 -2.88 -33.62
C ARG A 384 -18.81 -3.14 -32.47
N THR A 385 -19.32 -3.17 -31.25
CA THR A 385 -18.57 -3.61 -30.07
C THR A 385 -18.55 -5.13 -29.98
N VAL A 386 -17.36 -5.69 -29.77
CA VAL A 386 -17.17 -7.12 -29.47
C VAL A 386 -16.59 -7.23 -28.07
N TYR A 387 -17.32 -7.91 -27.19
CA TYR A 387 -16.80 -8.29 -25.89
C TYR A 387 -15.85 -9.47 -26.06
N LEU A 388 -14.66 -9.33 -25.49
CA LEU A 388 -13.59 -10.32 -25.56
C LEU A 388 -13.67 -11.34 -24.42
N ARG A 389 -14.48 -11.05 -23.39
CA ARG A 389 -14.70 -11.95 -22.26
C ARG A 389 -16.16 -11.91 -21.82
N LYS A 390 -16.62 -13.01 -21.23
CA LYS A 390 -17.98 -13.14 -20.68
C LYS A 390 -18.13 -12.44 -19.32
N VAL A 391 -17.11 -12.52 -18.47
CA VAL A 391 -17.11 -11.95 -17.11
C VAL A 391 -16.25 -10.69 -17.06
N ALA A 392 -16.69 -9.69 -16.29
CA ALA A 392 -15.97 -8.44 -16.10
C ALA A 392 -14.77 -8.60 -15.15
N ASN A 393 -13.65 -9.11 -15.69
CA ASN A 393 -12.40 -9.20 -14.96
C ASN A 393 -11.48 -8.00 -15.28
N LEU A 394 -11.33 -7.09 -14.32
CA LEU A 394 -10.49 -5.90 -14.44
C LEU A 394 -9.02 -6.23 -14.73
N SER A 395 -8.49 -7.30 -14.11
CA SER A 395 -7.08 -7.70 -14.32
C SER A 395 -6.81 -8.25 -15.73
N ALA A 396 -7.87 -8.55 -16.49
CA ALA A 396 -7.79 -9.07 -17.85
C ALA A 396 -8.27 -8.04 -18.89
N GLY A 397 -8.21 -6.75 -18.53
CA GLY A 397 -8.52 -5.63 -19.41
C GLY A 397 -9.96 -5.10 -19.31
N GLY A 398 -10.74 -5.57 -18.34
CA GLY A 398 -12.06 -5.00 -18.04
C GLY A 398 -12.00 -3.53 -17.64
N MET A 399 -13.15 -2.86 -17.66
CA MET A 399 -13.31 -1.45 -17.30
C MET A 399 -14.14 -1.32 -16.03
N SER A 400 -13.83 -0.33 -15.21
CA SER A 400 -14.64 0.08 -14.05
C SER A 400 -15.24 1.46 -14.30
N ILE A 401 -16.53 1.62 -14.06
CA ILE A 401 -17.26 2.88 -14.21
C ILE A 401 -17.85 3.22 -12.86
N ASN A 402 -17.58 4.42 -12.34
CA ASN A 402 -18.13 4.83 -11.07
C ASN A 402 -19.66 4.95 -11.16
N ALA A 403 -20.37 4.24 -10.28
CA ALA A 403 -21.83 4.25 -10.16
C ALA A 403 -22.30 4.72 -8.76
N THR A 404 -21.40 5.26 -7.95
CA THR A 404 -21.63 5.63 -6.55
C THR A 404 -22.67 6.74 -6.41
N ASN A 405 -22.63 7.75 -7.27
CA ASN A 405 -23.54 8.90 -7.19
C ASN A 405 -24.87 8.67 -7.94
N THR A 406 -25.01 7.55 -8.65
CA THR A 406 -26.19 7.23 -9.46
C THR A 406 -27.00 6.07 -8.88
N ILE A 407 -26.51 5.43 -7.81
CA ILE A 407 -27.20 4.33 -7.14
C ILE A 407 -28.47 4.82 -6.43
N HIS A 408 -29.52 4.02 -6.48
CA HIS A 408 -30.78 4.26 -5.78
C HIS A 408 -30.63 3.99 -4.27
N ASP A 409 -31.28 4.80 -3.44
CA ASP A 409 -31.21 4.69 -1.96
C ASP A 409 -31.62 3.31 -1.43
N ASP A 410 -32.64 2.67 -2.02
CA ASP A 410 -33.02 1.29 -1.65
C ASP A 410 -31.86 0.28 -1.80
N ASN A 411 -30.97 0.47 -2.78
CA ASN A 411 -29.82 -0.41 -3.02
C ASN A 411 -28.70 -0.12 -2.01
N ILE A 412 -28.55 1.15 -1.60
CA ILE A 412 -27.67 1.55 -0.50
C ILE A 412 -28.13 0.88 0.80
N ILE A 413 -29.42 0.99 1.12
CA ILE A 413 -30.01 0.39 2.32
C ILE A 413 -29.80 -1.12 2.32
N LEU A 414 -30.07 -1.79 1.19
CA LEU A 414 -29.84 -3.23 1.03
C LEU A 414 -28.37 -3.60 1.28
N ALA A 415 -27.42 -2.88 0.67
CA ALA A 415 -26.00 -3.17 0.84
C ALA A 415 -25.54 -3.04 2.30
N GLN A 416 -26.04 -2.02 3.01
CA GLN A 416 -25.73 -1.82 4.42
C GLN A 416 -26.36 -2.89 5.31
N ASP A 417 -27.61 -3.28 5.02
CA ASP A 417 -28.32 -4.34 5.75
C ASP A 417 -27.56 -5.68 5.64
N ILE A 418 -27.17 -6.06 4.42
CA ILE A 418 -26.30 -7.22 4.19
C ILE A 418 -25.01 -7.09 4.99
N ALA A 419 -24.37 -5.92 5.00
CA ALA A 419 -23.11 -5.72 5.70
C ALA A 419 -23.21 -5.87 7.22
N GLN A 420 -24.38 -5.64 7.84
CA GLN A 420 -24.58 -5.86 9.29
C GLN A 420 -24.53 -7.34 9.69
N HIS A 421 -24.69 -8.26 8.73
CA HIS A 421 -24.64 -9.70 9.00
C HIS A 421 -23.21 -10.27 9.08
N PHE A 422 -22.19 -9.46 8.77
CA PHE A 422 -20.79 -9.89 8.76
C PHE A 422 -19.92 -8.96 9.61
N GLN A 423 -19.06 -9.52 10.44
CA GLN A 423 -18.03 -8.78 11.18
C GLN A 423 -16.79 -8.60 10.29
N LEU A 424 -16.94 -7.78 9.25
CA LEU A 424 -15.90 -7.48 8.27
C LEU A 424 -15.74 -5.98 8.11
N THR A 425 -14.49 -5.50 8.16
CA THR A 425 -14.15 -4.09 7.94
C THR A 425 -14.53 -3.64 6.54
N CYS A 426 -14.26 -4.47 5.53
CA CYS A 426 -14.60 -4.23 4.12
C CYS A 426 -15.43 -5.38 3.57
N LEU A 427 -16.53 -5.06 2.91
CA LEU A 427 -17.41 -6.04 2.28
C LEU A 427 -17.71 -5.62 0.83
N GLY A 428 -17.33 -6.47 -0.12
CA GLY A 428 -17.75 -6.35 -1.52
C GLY A 428 -19.02 -7.15 -1.76
N ILE A 429 -19.99 -6.58 -2.45
CA ILE A 429 -21.23 -7.25 -2.85
C ILE A 429 -21.29 -7.18 -4.38
N ASP A 430 -21.25 -8.34 -5.02
CA ASP A 430 -21.33 -8.44 -6.48
C ASP A 430 -22.79 -8.63 -6.85
N VAL A 431 -23.30 -7.77 -7.71
CA VAL A 431 -24.71 -7.76 -8.10
C VAL A 431 -24.83 -7.67 -9.61
N ILE A 432 -25.85 -8.33 -10.17
CA ILE A 432 -26.30 -8.06 -11.54
C ILE A 432 -27.57 -7.23 -11.45
N ALA A 433 -27.60 -6.15 -12.22
CA ALA A 433 -28.79 -5.35 -12.41
C ALA A 433 -28.80 -4.70 -13.79
N LYS A 434 -29.97 -4.30 -14.31
CA LYS A 434 -30.01 -3.52 -15.55
C LYS A 434 -29.29 -2.17 -15.39
N ASN A 435 -29.46 -1.55 -14.24
CA ASN A 435 -28.76 -0.35 -13.78
C ASN A 435 -28.90 -0.29 -12.25
N LEU A 436 -28.10 0.57 -11.60
CA LEU A 436 -28.18 0.79 -10.15
C LEU A 436 -29.09 1.96 -9.74
N SER A 437 -29.57 2.76 -10.70
CA SER A 437 -30.44 3.91 -10.45
C SER A 437 -31.89 3.53 -10.16
N ASP A 438 -32.28 2.30 -10.51
CA ASP A 438 -33.57 1.73 -10.17
C ASP A 438 -33.48 0.97 -8.82
N SER A 439 -34.58 0.98 -8.07
CA SER A 439 -34.69 0.18 -6.84
C SER A 439 -34.62 -1.32 -7.13
N TRP A 440 -33.87 -2.07 -6.32
CA TRP A 440 -33.84 -3.54 -6.36
C TRP A 440 -35.22 -4.18 -6.16
N LYS A 441 -36.16 -3.46 -5.53
CA LYS A 441 -37.53 -3.96 -5.24
C LYS A 441 -38.40 -4.05 -6.50
N SER A 442 -38.08 -3.26 -7.53
CA SER A 442 -38.90 -3.12 -8.74
C SER A 442 -38.14 -3.44 -10.03
N SER A 443 -36.87 -3.80 -9.93
CA SER A 443 -35.99 -4.05 -11.07
C SER A 443 -35.42 -5.47 -11.03
N ASN A 444 -34.87 -5.90 -12.17
CA ASN A 444 -34.12 -7.15 -12.25
C ASN A 444 -32.78 -6.93 -11.54
N PHE A 445 -32.71 -7.30 -10.25
CA PHE A 445 -31.55 -7.13 -9.38
C PHE A 445 -31.29 -8.44 -8.64
N ALA A 446 -30.06 -8.92 -8.64
CA ALA A 446 -29.70 -10.12 -7.91
C ALA A 446 -28.26 -10.07 -7.38
N ILE A 447 -28.08 -10.52 -6.14
CA ILE A 447 -26.78 -10.66 -5.48
C ILE A 447 -26.14 -11.97 -5.93
N LEU A 448 -24.96 -11.87 -6.51
CA LEU A 448 -24.19 -13.01 -7.01
C LEU A 448 -23.28 -13.62 -5.96
N GLU A 449 -22.52 -12.77 -5.25
CA GLU A 449 -21.55 -13.18 -4.25
C GLU A 449 -21.22 -12.05 -3.28
N ILE A 450 -20.70 -12.45 -2.11
CA ILE A 450 -20.15 -11.55 -1.08
C ILE A 450 -18.64 -11.82 -1.01
N ASN A 451 -17.86 -10.76 -0.84
CA ASN A 451 -16.41 -10.80 -0.88
C ASN A 451 -15.83 -10.11 0.38
N ALA A 452 -15.12 -10.86 1.23
CA ALA A 452 -14.51 -10.34 2.46
C ALA A 452 -13.17 -9.60 2.27
N ALA A 453 -12.54 -9.72 1.10
CA ALA A 453 -11.28 -9.04 0.77
C ALA A 453 -11.39 -8.31 -0.58
N PRO A 454 -12.31 -7.34 -0.72
CA PRO A 454 -12.54 -6.66 -1.99
C PRO A 454 -11.33 -5.80 -2.36
N GLY A 455 -10.94 -5.83 -3.64
CA GLY A 455 -9.98 -4.87 -4.19
C GLY A 455 -10.62 -3.49 -4.34
N ILE A 456 -9.93 -2.44 -3.92
CA ILE A 456 -10.49 -1.08 -3.89
C ILE A 456 -10.05 -0.19 -5.06
N LEU A 457 -9.07 -0.65 -5.85
CA LEU A 457 -8.49 0.16 -6.92
C LEU A 457 -9.54 0.60 -7.95
N MET A 458 -10.53 -0.26 -8.22
CA MET A 458 -11.60 0.02 -9.17
C MET A 458 -12.46 1.24 -8.79
N HIS A 459 -12.54 1.55 -7.49
CA HIS A 459 -13.24 2.72 -6.96
C HIS A 459 -12.32 3.94 -6.86
N LEU A 460 -11.05 3.72 -6.52
CA LEU A 460 -10.05 4.80 -6.40
C LEU A 460 -9.64 5.36 -7.76
N LYS A 461 -9.54 4.50 -8.78
CA LYS A 461 -9.16 4.86 -10.15
C LYS A 461 -10.09 4.20 -11.15
N PRO A 462 -11.35 4.63 -11.24
CA PRO A 462 -12.24 4.10 -12.25
C PRO A 462 -11.76 4.47 -13.65
N SER A 463 -12.08 3.63 -14.63
CA SER A 463 -11.87 3.93 -16.04
C SER A 463 -12.73 5.11 -16.50
N GLU A 464 -13.94 5.25 -15.96
CA GLU A 464 -14.87 6.36 -16.21
C GLU A 464 -15.53 6.82 -14.91
N GLY A 465 -15.72 8.14 -14.76
CA GLY A 465 -16.30 8.75 -13.55
C GLY A 465 -15.24 9.20 -12.54
N GLU A 466 -15.71 9.76 -11.42
CA GLU A 466 -14.83 10.36 -10.40
C GLU A 466 -14.21 9.31 -9.47
N SER A 467 -13.08 9.63 -8.85
CA SER A 467 -12.47 8.77 -7.82
C SER A 467 -13.31 8.75 -6.54
N VAL A 468 -13.37 7.61 -5.85
CA VAL A 468 -13.91 7.49 -4.49
C VAL A 468 -12.78 7.14 -3.53
N ASP A 469 -12.61 7.95 -2.48
CA ASP A 469 -11.57 7.77 -1.46
C ASP A 469 -11.92 6.68 -0.44
N VAL A 470 -11.97 5.44 -0.93
CA VAL A 470 -12.17 4.24 -0.11
C VAL A 470 -11.09 4.06 0.96
N PRO A 471 -9.77 4.25 0.68
CA PRO A 471 -8.73 4.11 1.70
C PRO A 471 -8.98 4.94 2.96
N SER A 472 -9.46 6.19 2.82
CA SER A 472 -9.78 7.03 3.98
C SER A 472 -10.89 6.44 4.84
N HIS A 473 -11.99 6.01 4.23
CA HIS A 473 -13.11 5.38 4.94
C HIS A 473 -12.66 4.12 5.72
N ILE A 474 -11.73 3.34 5.14
CA ILE A 474 -11.17 2.16 5.81
C ILE A 474 -10.38 2.55 7.04
N LEU A 475 -9.43 3.49 6.93
CA LEU A 475 -8.59 3.88 8.06
C LEU A 475 -9.39 4.60 9.15
N GLU A 476 -10.42 5.37 8.78
CA GLU A 476 -11.34 6.05 9.70
C GLU A 476 -12.22 5.10 10.51
N THR A 477 -12.34 3.83 10.08
CA THR A 477 -12.95 2.77 10.89
C THR A 477 -12.15 2.51 12.18
N PHE A 478 -10.83 2.73 12.13
CA PHE A 478 -9.93 2.43 13.23
C PHE A 478 -9.43 3.68 13.96
N PHE A 479 -9.27 4.80 13.25
CA PHE A 479 -8.64 6.02 13.74
C PHE A 479 -9.38 7.27 13.27
N GLU A 480 -9.93 8.06 14.19
CA GLU A 480 -10.56 9.35 13.84
C GLU A 480 -9.51 10.35 13.33
N SER A 481 -8.28 10.27 13.86
CA SER A 481 -7.14 11.08 13.46
C SER A 481 -5.81 10.31 13.57
N GLY A 482 -4.75 10.85 12.97
CA GLY A 482 -3.39 10.33 13.16
C GLY A 482 -2.91 10.36 14.62
N THR A 483 -3.50 11.20 15.47
CA THR A 483 -3.24 11.24 16.91
C THR A 483 -3.86 10.03 17.62
N ASP A 484 -5.07 9.60 17.23
CA ASP A 484 -5.75 8.44 17.83
C ASP A 484 -5.09 7.10 17.50
N ALA A 485 -4.30 7.07 16.42
CA ALA A 485 -3.47 5.94 16.03
C ALA A 485 -2.21 5.78 16.89
N ARG A 486 -1.91 6.74 17.78
CA ARG A 486 -0.67 6.80 18.53
C ARG A 486 -0.91 6.56 20.02
N ILE A 487 0.19 6.25 20.68
CA ILE A 487 0.31 6.29 22.14
C ILE A 487 1.28 7.42 22.49
N PRO A 488 1.22 7.95 23.71
CA PRO A 488 2.27 8.81 24.25
C PRO A 488 3.67 8.23 24.08
N ILE A 489 4.63 9.08 23.71
CA ILE A 489 6.06 8.74 23.60
C ILE A 489 6.91 9.78 24.32
N ILE A 490 7.86 9.30 25.14
CA ILE A 490 8.90 10.09 25.79
C ILE A 490 10.25 9.66 25.23
N THR A 491 10.99 10.61 24.69
CA THR A 491 12.26 10.34 24.00
C THR A 491 13.42 10.99 24.71
N PHE A 492 14.49 10.24 24.93
CA PHE A 492 15.73 10.70 25.55
C PHE A 492 16.87 10.61 24.53
N ASN A 493 17.85 11.52 24.55
CA ASN A 493 19.13 11.23 23.87
C ASN A 493 20.00 10.28 24.70
N GLN A 494 19.93 10.39 26.03
CA GLN A 494 20.58 9.48 26.98
C GLN A 494 19.74 9.32 28.25
N ILE A 495 19.72 8.10 28.80
CA ILE A 495 19.10 7.81 30.09
C ILE A 495 19.73 6.57 30.73
N SER A 496 20.04 6.63 32.03
CA SER A 496 20.56 5.50 32.78
C SER A 496 19.48 4.44 33.03
N VAL A 497 19.85 3.19 33.29
CA VAL A 497 18.87 2.14 33.64
C VAL A 497 18.11 2.49 34.92
N GLU A 498 18.78 3.11 35.90
CA GLU A 498 18.19 3.53 37.18
C GLU A 498 17.16 4.65 36.99
N ASP A 499 17.50 5.67 36.20
CA ASP A 499 16.58 6.77 35.87
C ASP A 499 15.40 6.29 35.02
N LEU A 500 15.64 5.35 34.09
CA LEU A 500 14.58 4.73 33.30
C LEU A 500 13.59 4.00 34.20
N GLN A 501 14.08 3.19 35.15
CA GLN A 501 13.23 2.50 36.14
C GLN A 501 12.49 3.48 37.05
N THR A 502 13.18 4.52 37.52
CA THR A 502 12.58 5.59 38.33
C THR A 502 11.45 6.29 37.58
N THR A 503 11.63 6.55 36.29
CA THR A 503 10.60 7.15 35.41
C THR A 503 9.41 6.21 35.26
N ILE A 504 9.64 4.92 35.01
CA ILE A 504 8.57 3.90 34.95
C ILE A 504 7.79 3.87 36.26
N ASP A 505 8.47 3.82 37.40
CA ASP A 505 7.84 3.74 38.72
C ASP A 505 7.05 5.01 39.06
N HIS A 506 7.58 6.18 38.70
CA HIS A 506 6.88 7.45 38.86
C HIS A 506 5.54 7.44 38.10
N ILE A 507 5.56 7.04 36.83
CA ILE A 507 4.36 7.03 35.99
C ILE A 507 3.36 5.97 36.48
N LEU A 508 3.82 4.76 36.83
CA LEU A 508 2.96 3.71 37.38
C LEU A 508 2.36 4.07 38.75
N SER A 509 2.99 4.95 39.52
CA SER A 509 2.42 5.44 40.78
C SER A 509 1.18 6.30 40.56
N GLN A 510 1.07 6.95 39.40
CA GLN A 510 -0.07 7.78 38.99
C GLN A 510 -1.07 6.98 38.13
N HIS A 511 -0.57 6.03 37.33
CA HIS A 511 -1.34 5.21 36.39
C HIS A 511 -1.02 3.72 36.56
N SER A 512 -1.52 3.12 37.64
CA SER A 512 -1.18 1.74 38.03
C SER A 512 -1.61 0.66 37.05
N ASP A 513 -2.58 0.97 36.17
CA ASP A 513 -3.15 0.08 35.16
C ASP A 513 -2.42 0.14 33.81
N TRP A 514 -1.51 1.10 33.64
CA TRP A 514 -0.80 1.27 32.37
C TRP A 514 0.28 0.21 32.15
N THR A 515 0.48 -0.12 30.88
CA THR A 515 1.63 -0.85 30.38
C THR A 515 2.60 0.10 29.71
N ILE A 516 3.76 0.28 30.31
CA ILE A 516 4.86 1.11 29.84
C ILE A 516 5.91 0.21 29.22
N GLY A 517 6.27 0.51 27.98
CA GLY A 517 7.41 -0.08 27.29
C GLY A 517 8.56 0.90 27.36
N ALA A 518 9.73 0.43 27.76
CA ALA A 518 10.88 1.29 27.94
C ALA A 518 12.13 0.65 27.32
N VAL A 519 12.93 1.43 26.62
CA VAL A 519 14.19 0.97 26.03
C VAL A 519 15.29 2.02 26.16
N CYS A 520 16.46 1.57 26.58
CA CYS A 520 17.72 2.29 26.55
C CYS A 520 18.82 1.37 26.00
N ARG A 521 20.03 1.90 25.84
CA ARG A 521 21.18 1.15 25.30
C ARG A 521 21.49 -0.16 26.05
N ASP A 522 21.18 -0.24 27.34
CA ASP A 522 21.56 -1.35 28.22
C ASP A 522 20.39 -2.26 28.62
N ALA A 523 19.15 -1.86 28.34
CA ALA A 523 17.98 -2.61 28.78
C ALA A 523 16.69 -2.30 28.01
N VAL A 524 15.82 -3.31 27.95
CA VAL A 524 14.41 -3.17 27.56
C VAL A 524 13.56 -3.60 28.75
N PHE A 525 12.48 -2.88 29.00
CA PHE A 525 11.50 -3.20 30.03
C PHE A 525 10.07 -3.15 29.49
N VAL A 526 9.22 -3.97 30.10
CA VAL A 526 7.77 -3.75 30.10
C VAL A 526 7.35 -3.66 31.56
N ASN A 527 6.86 -2.48 31.97
CA ASN A 527 6.74 -2.07 33.36
C ASN A 527 8.06 -2.38 34.11
N ARG A 528 8.00 -3.16 35.20
CA ARG A 528 9.17 -3.54 36.01
C ARG A 528 9.91 -4.78 35.50
N SER A 529 9.41 -5.41 34.43
CA SER A 529 9.95 -6.68 33.91
C SER A 529 10.98 -6.42 32.82
N LYS A 530 12.25 -6.69 33.12
CA LYS A 530 13.34 -6.66 32.12
C LYS A 530 13.08 -7.69 31.02
N LYS A 531 13.26 -7.29 29.77
CA LYS A 531 13.14 -8.13 28.56
C LYS A 531 14.50 -8.34 27.91
N VAL A 532 14.53 -9.23 26.93
CA VAL A 532 15.72 -9.49 26.11
C VAL A 532 16.02 -8.25 25.28
N LEU A 533 17.26 -7.77 25.35
CA LEU A 533 17.76 -6.68 24.54
C LEU A 533 18.36 -7.23 23.24
N SER A 534 17.79 -6.86 22.10
CA SER A 534 18.35 -7.10 20.77
C SER A 534 19.52 -6.15 20.50
N LYS A 535 20.52 -6.65 19.75
CA LYS A 535 21.64 -5.83 19.24
C LYS A 535 21.21 -4.80 18.20
N ASN A 536 20.23 -5.13 17.37
CA ASN A 536 19.59 -4.16 16.49
C ASN A 536 18.60 -3.36 17.35
N TYR A 537 18.90 -2.07 17.52
CA TYR A 537 18.22 -1.23 18.49
C TYR A 537 16.75 -1.02 18.13
N ASN A 538 16.47 -0.69 16.87
CA ASN A 538 15.12 -0.42 16.40
C ASN A 538 14.20 -1.65 16.44
N SER A 539 14.76 -2.87 16.43
CA SER A 539 13.98 -4.10 16.67
C SER A 539 13.36 -4.14 18.07
N ASN A 540 14.02 -3.58 19.08
CA ASN A 540 13.47 -3.46 20.43
C ASN A 540 12.28 -2.49 20.46
N VAL A 541 12.46 -1.32 19.85
CA VAL A 541 11.42 -0.28 19.74
C VAL A 541 10.19 -0.82 19.00
N GLN A 542 10.40 -1.47 17.85
CA GLN A 542 9.34 -2.11 17.07
C GLN A 542 8.60 -3.17 17.89
N THR A 543 9.32 -4.00 18.66
CA THR A 543 8.72 -5.02 19.53
C THR A 543 7.81 -4.41 20.59
N LEU A 544 8.25 -3.32 21.23
CA LEU A 544 7.43 -2.59 22.21
C LEU A 544 6.19 -2.01 21.54
N LEU A 545 6.32 -1.31 20.41
CA LEU A 545 5.21 -0.68 19.70
C LEU A 545 4.17 -1.67 19.15
N ARG A 546 4.50 -2.95 19.05
CA ARG A 546 3.57 -4.05 18.71
C ARG A 546 2.78 -4.58 19.91
N HIS A 547 3.17 -4.21 21.13
CA HIS A 547 2.56 -4.77 22.33
C HIS A 547 1.09 -4.30 22.46
N PRO A 548 0.10 -5.22 22.48
CA PRO A 548 -1.32 -4.88 22.33
C PRO A 548 -1.95 -4.17 23.52
N LYS A 549 -1.22 -4.05 24.63
CA LYS A 549 -1.64 -3.29 25.81
C LYS A 549 -0.78 -2.06 26.07
N LEU A 550 0.20 -1.76 25.22
CA LEU A 550 1.13 -0.66 25.48
C LEU A 550 0.39 0.68 25.52
N ASP A 551 0.53 1.40 26.61
CA ASP A 551 -0.06 2.72 26.86
C ASP A 551 0.94 3.85 26.63
N LEU A 552 2.23 3.60 26.87
CA LEU A 552 3.30 4.59 26.79
C LEU A 552 4.60 3.93 26.32
N LEU A 553 5.34 4.61 25.44
CA LEU A 553 6.72 4.27 25.10
C LEU A 553 7.70 5.27 25.73
N ILE A 554 8.76 4.77 26.36
CA ILE A 554 9.95 5.55 26.73
C ILE A 554 11.12 4.99 25.92
N ALA A 555 11.85 5.84 25.19
CA ALA A 555 12.95 5.36 24.36
C ALA A 555 14.15 6.32 24.38
N GLU A 556 15.34 5.76 24.54
CA GLU A 556 16.61 6.45 24.26
C GLU A 556 16.89 6.45 22.74
N TYR A 557 17.53 7.49 22.22
CA TYR A 557 18.11 7.52 20.89
C TYR A 557 19.42 8.32 20.93
N PRO A 558 20.55 7.65 21.24
CA PRO A 558 21.85 8.30 21.24
C PRO A 558 22.36 8.53 19.82
N GLU A 559 23.33 9.44 19.68
CA GLU A 559 23.92 9.81 18.39
C GLU A 559 24.33 8.61 17.53
N ASP A 560 25.01 7.61 18.09
CA ASP A 560 25.50 6.46 17.33
C ASP A 560 24.36 5.61 16.76
N ILE A 561 23.24 5.47 17.48
CA ILE A 561 22.04 4.78 16.98
C ILE A 561 21.31 5.63 15.93
N LEU A 562 21.20 6.94 16.14
CA LEU A 562 20.61 7.84 15.15
C LEU A 562 21.39 7.81 13.83
N GLU A 563 22.73 7.81 13.92
CA GLU A 563 23.59 7.64 12.77
C GLU A 563 23.48 6.23 12.21
N GLN A 564 23.43 5.16 13.01
CA GLN A 564 23.46 3.76 12.57
C GLN A 564 22.14 3.23 11.98
N GLU A 565 21.03 3.53 12.61
CA GLU A 565 19.71 2.94 12.30
C GLU A 565 18.62 4.00 12.10
N GLY A 566 18.84 5.24 12.56
CA GLY A 566 17.80 6.27 12.65
C GLY A 566 16.75 5.92 13.70
N MET A 567 15.64 6.65 13.68
CA MET A 567 14.48 6.42 14.53
C MET A 567 13.46 5.51 13.85
N PHE A 568 12.78 4.69 14.65
CA PHE A 568 11.72 3.81 14.17
C PHE A 568 10.34 4.48 14.15
N TYR A 569 10.06 5.33 15.13
CA TYR A 569 8.83 6.13 15.20
C TYR A 569 9.12 7.60 14.87
N GLN A 570 8.05 8.37 14.74
CA GLN A 570 8.09 9.82 14.53
C GLN A 570 7.24 10.52 15.59
N ARG A 571 7.62 11.75 15.93
CA ARG A 571 6.92 12.70 16.80
C ARG A 571 6.74 12.21 18.22
N SER A 572 7.53 12.79 19.12
CA SER A 572 7.48 12.49 20.56
C SER A 572 6.63 13.52 21.30
N ASN A 573 5.94 13.11 22.37
CA ASN A 573 5.17 14.02 23.22
C ASN A 573 6.09 14.78 24.19
N ILE A 574 7.06 14.09 24.78
CA ILE A 574 8.20 14.71 25.47
C ILE A 574 9.49 14.33 24.78
N VAL A 575 10.41 15.28 24.70
CA VAL A 575 11.82 15.04 24.38
C VAL A 575 12.68 15.59 25.50
N VAL A 576 13.57 14.78 26.05
CA VAL A 576 14.52 15.15 27.08
C VAL A 576 15.93 14.99 26.54
N LEU A 577 16.67 16.08 26.47
CA LEU A 577 18.03 16.12 25.93
C LEU A 577 19.01 16.56 27.00
N GLU A 578 20.02 15.76 27.26
CA GLU A 578 21.14 16.10 28.12
C GLU A 578 22.42 16.26 27.31
N ASN A 579 22.95 17.48 27.30
CA ASN A 579 24.13 17.90 26.54
C ASN A 579 24.10 17.42 25.06
N PRO A 580 23.02 17.66 24.30
CA PRO A 580 22.82 17.03 23.00
C PRO A 580 23.84 17.49 21.96
N THR A 581 24.26 16.56 21.10
CA THR A 581 25.02 16.87 19.88
C THR A 581 24.14 17.52 18.81
N GLU A 582 24.73 18.01 17.72
CA GLU A 582 23.96 18.54 16.58
C GLU A 582 23.05 17.47 15.95
N THR A 583 23.52 16.22 15.89
CA THR A 583 22.73 15.07 15.42
C THR A 583 21.54 14.82 16.33
N GLU A 584 21.76 14.74 17.64
CA GLU A 584 20.70 14.47 18.63
C GLU A 584 19.67 15.59 18.73
N MET A 585 20.03 16.83 18.34
CA MET A 585 19.06 17.93 18.21
C MET A 585 17.96 17.65 17.17
N MET A 586 18.09 16.61 16.32
CA MET A 586 16.99 16.15 15.47
C MET A 586 15.77 15.69 16.30
N LEU A 587 16.00 15.12 17.49
CA LEU A 587 14.92 14.65 18.38
C LEU A 587 14.01 15.80 18.78
N ALA A 588 14.56 16.99 19.02
CA ALA A 588 13.79 18.20 19.34
C ALA A 588 13.04 18.80 18.13
N ARG A 589 13.37 18.36 16.90
CA ARG A 589 12.66 18.76 15.67
C ARG A 589 11.53 17.78 15.33
N ASP A 590 11.67 16.51 15.72
CA ASP A 590 10.67 15.47 15.54
C ASP A 590 9.68 15.42 16.71
N VAL A 591 8.90 16.48 16.84
CA VAL A 591 7.90 16.69 17.90
C VAL A 591 6.58 17.22 17.34
N PHE A 592 5.51 17.14 18.13
CA PHE A 592 4.28 17.86 17.85
C PHE A 592 4.40 19.31 18.30
N ASP A 593 3.58 20.20 17.76
CA ASP A 593 3.49 21.61 18.21
C ASP A 593 3.11 21.72 19.69
N SER A 594 2.38 20.72 20.21
CA SER A 594 1.97 20.63 21.62
C SER A 594 2.98 19.93 22.52
N SER A 595 4.10 19.43 21.99
CA SER A 595 5.08 18.67 22.75
C SER A 595 5.86 19.53 23.73
N THR A 596 6.46 18.86 24.72
CA THR A 596 7.38 19.48 25.66
C THR A 596 8.80 19.04 25.36
N VAL A 597 9.72 19.99 25.18
CA VAL A 597 11.15 19.72 24.95
C VAL A 597 11.94 20.27 26.12
N VAL A 598 12.66 19.40 26.83
CA VAL A 598 13.51 19.73 27.97
C VAL A 598 14.96 19.54 27.54
N ILE A 599 15.77 20.60 27.58
CA ILE A 599 17.19 20.56 27.20
C ILE A 599 18.04 21.00 28.37
N ARG A 600 18.99 20.15 28.78
CA ARG A 600 20.04 20.47 29.75
C ARG A 600 21.37 20.69 29.03
N LYS A 601 22.04 21.81 29.28
CA LYS A 601 23.42 22.08 28.86
C LYS A 601 24.25 22.50 30.08
N GLY A 602 25.10 21.61 30.58
CA GLY A 602 25.72 21.80 31.89
C GLY A 602 24.66 21.86 32.99
N ASN A 603 24.54 22.99 33.68
CA ASN A 603 23.49 23.23 34.68
C ASN A 603 22.32 24.06 34.14
N ASP A 604 22.39 24.55 32.91
CA ASP A 604 21.32 25.35 32.32
C ASP A 604 20.23 24.44 31.75
N ILE A 605 18.99 24.72 32.14
CA ILE A 605 17.78 24.04 31.70
C ILE A 605 16.99 24.98 30.82
N SER A 606 16.52 24.48 29.68
CA SER A 606 15.55 25.12 28.80
C SER A 606 14.37 24.18 28.61
N ILE A 607 13.17 24.61 29.02
CA ILE A 607 11.91 23.88 28.80
C ILE A 607 11.10 24.65 27.77
N ARG A 608 10.70 23.97 26.70
CA ARG A 608 9.88 24.53 25.63
C ARG A 608 8.55 23.80 25.57
N ARG A 609 7.44 24.52 25.67
CA ARG A 609 6.08 23.96 25.56
C ARG A 609 5.10 25.00 25.01
N LYS A 610 4.33 24.63 23.98
CA LYS A 610 3.26 25.50 23.38
C LYS A 610 3.73 26.94 23.07
N GLY A 611 4.95 27.10 22.58
CA GLY A 611 5.55 28.40 22.27
C GLY A 611 6.11 29.20 23.46
N LEU A 612 5.96 28.70 24.70
CA LEU A 612 6.62 29.25 25.89
C LEU A 612 8.01 28.62 26.05
N ILE A 613 8.97 29.44 26.47
CA ILE A 613 10.33 29.03 26.81
C ILE A 613 10.57 29.43 28.26
N GLU A 614 10.94 28.47 29.08
CA GLU A 614 11.35 28.66 30.47
C GLU A 614 12.81 28.25 30.59
N ASP A 615 13.67 29.21 30.92
CA ASP A 615 15.10 28.99 31.11
C ASP A 615 15.48 29.25 32.56
N TYR A 616 16.20 28.32 33.18
CA TYR A 616 16.72 28.47 34.54
C TYR A 616 17.93 27.56 34.78
N THR A 617 18.72 27.86 35.81
CA THR A 617 19.90 27.06 36.18
C THR A 617 19.55 26.13 37.33
N LEU A 618 19.92 24.86 37.20
CA LEU A 618 19.74 23.82 38.22
C LEU A 618 20.72 24.03 39.38
N GLY A 619 20.28 23.80 40.62
CA GLY A 619 21.19 23.78 41.78
C GLY A 619 22.18 22.61 41.70
N GLU A 620 23.36 22.75 42.32
CA GLU A 620 24.44 21.74 42.24
C GLU A 620 24.01 20.33 42.72
N ASP A 621 23.07 20.25 43.67
CA ASP A 621 22.57 18.99 44.24
C ASP A 621 21.19 18.55 43.70
N GLU A 622 20.60 19.29 42.76
CA GLU A 622 19.28 18.94 42.23
C GLU A 622 19.42 17.90 41.11
N PRO A 623 18.71 16.75 41.17
CA PRO A 623 18.79 15.75 40.12
C PRO A 623 17.99 16.20 38.90
N PHE A 624 18.57 16.07 37.70
CA PHE A 624 17.89 16.38 36.44
C PHE A 624 16.61 15.56 36.26
N THR A 625 16.57 14.34 36.80
CA THR A 625 15.38 13.47 36.88
C THR A 625 14.16 14.17 37.47
N ARG A 626 14.33 15.03 38.48
CA ARG A 626 13.22 15.78 39.07
C ARG A 626 12.62 16.82 38.11
N VAL A 627 13.39 17.33 37.16
CA VAL A 627 12.92 18.32 36.19
C VAL A 627 11.97 17.68 35.20
N TYR A 628 12.43 16.68 34.44
CA TYR A 628 11.61 16.11 33.38
C TYR A 628 10.42 15.30 33.93
N LEU A 629 10.53 14.71 35.14
CA LEU A 629 9.39 14.02 35.75
C LEU A 629 8.21 14.95 36.03
N LYS A 630 8.45 16.23 36.38
CA LYS A 630 7.36 17.22 36.54
C LYS A 630 6.60 17.45 35.24
N GLU A 631 7.29 17.37 34.10
CA GLU A 631 6.70 17.57 32.79
C GLU A 631 5.91 16.34 32.30
N THR A 632 6.17 15.14 32.85
CA THR A 632 5.45 13.91 32.45
C THR A 632 3.94 14.00 32.70
N GLY A 633 3.51 14.70 33.75
CA GLY A 633 2.09 14.93 34.05
C GLY A 633 1.34 15.78 33.02
N ALA A 634 2.03 16.41 32.06
CA ALA A 634 1.37 17.19 31.00
C ALA A 634 0.85 16.33 29.82
N ILE A 635 1.20 15.04 29.78
CA ILE A 635 0.86 14.11 28.69
C ILE A 635 0.03 12.91 29.17
N LEU A 636 0.25 12.52 30.43
CA LEU A 636 -0.49 11.45 31.11
C LEU A 636 -1.90 11.93 31.48
#